data_AF-A0A4V2YSG5-F1
#
_entry.id   AF-A0A4V2YSG5-F1
#
_cell.length_a   1.000
_cell.length_b   1.000
_cell.length_c   1.000
_cell.angle_alpha   90.00
_cell.angle_beta   90.00
_cell.angle_gamma   90.00
#
_symmetry.space_group_name_H-M   'P 1'
#
loop_
_entity.id
_entity.type
_entity.pdbx_description
1 polymer ?
#
loop_
_entity_poly.entity_id
_entity_poly.type
_entity_poly.pdbx_seq_one_letter_code
_entity_poly.pdbx_strand_id
1 'polypeptide(L)'
;MDRQTASATFPSAAPAVADARRFVRKVLADWGMDQVADDAVLATSELATNAIAYAGTSFEVSCRLENGDIEVEVRDRHPTRGIEMPGVTASSGRGLPSLSRLAASWGVSYDRRSKGVWFRLPRPGAGDAAAPDADAAGGAGPNAADGSGRAEHTAGDRAGRERGPRDGVEAAREGAGPAAQSREGRIAGGVSELPVAGDRLLRSPAAVEAMEDGVAAVREIFGAEGAAVLLTERDGRLIMGSAAGTATEMPLGELNVGSLTPAARAGAPWVAADAGDPAAAALRARSLAAAPLESQGRLTGLIVAVSPVSGRFGEADGARLGRLADEMSLSLEKARVGELERSWRGWLSFVAEASDLLAGTLDQERTMALVAQLVVPRLATWCAVYTVTEAEPDRLAYVWHADENRSDGLRELLQHAGGVPPTDTAAPWNGLATAPEDVRAAAGDSAADQVYAFPLIARGRRIGTIVIGRPAGDRFPRSAIELAEELSRRAALAVDNARLFSAQTAMSSALQRSLLPPGIPEIPGLEVAVVYEPAGEGSEVGGDFYDVFESGLRPGDPVPASRWRFAIGDVCGTGPEAAAVTGLARHALRILAAEDMSVPAVLTRLNRLILGEGERGRLLTLLHGEIAARRRRDGVTIKLTSAGHPPPLVLDPEGGVREAASPQPLLGVFDGVEFHTDTVDLRRGEVLLCVTDGVTERRSGNRLLGDGHGLEKLLAGCTGLSAGAVAARIQRAVRDFGPEPSNDDIALIVLRAS
;
A
#
# COMPACT_ATOMS: atom_id res chain seq x y z
N MET A 1 -44.95 14.36 12.35
CA MET A 1 -44.01 14.44 11.21
C MET A 1 -43.90 13.04 10.64
N ASP A 2 -44.33 12.88 9.39
CA ASP A 2 -44.62 11.57 8.80
C ASP A 2 -43.36 10.77 8.47
N ARG A 3 -43.40 9.48 8.82
CA ARG A 3 -42.41 8.49 8.39
C ARG A 3 -42.61 8.23 6.89
N GLN A 4 -41.62 8.61 6.07
CA GLN A 4 -41.65 8.37 4.62
C GLN A 4 -40.71 7.21 4.26
N THR A 5 -41.14 6.36 3.34
CA THR A 5 -40.36 5.19 2.92
C THR A 5 -40.60 4.93 1.44
N ALA A 6 -39.54 4.67 0.69
CA ALA A 6 -39.59 4.28 -0.71
C ALA A 6 -38.58 3.15 -0.96
N SER A 7 -38.96 2.12 -1.71
CA SER A 7 -38.02 1.06 -2.12
C SER A 7 -38.20 0.66 -3.58
N ALA A 8 -37.13 0.15 -4.18
CA ALA A 8 -37.11 -0.36 -5.54
C ALA A 8 -36.14 -1.54 -5.65
N THR A 9 -36.48 -2.52 -6.50
CA THR A 9 -35.65 -3.71 -6.74
C THR A 9 -34.94 -3.62 -8.09
N PHE A 10 -33.67 -4.00 -8.09
CA PHE A 10 -32.75 -3.89 -9.22
C PHE A 10 -32.18 -5.26 -9.58
N PRO A 11 -31.97 -5.56 -10.88
CA PRO A 11 -31.38 -6.83 -11.32
C PRO A 11 -29.88 -6.89 -11.02
N SER A 12 -29.31 -8.10 -11.02
CA SER A 12 -27.87 -8.33 -10.89
C SER A 12 -27.13 -8.02 -12.20
N ALA A 13 -26.99 -6.74 -12.54
CA ALA A 13 -26.29 -6.29 -13.75
C ALA A 13 -25.60 -4.95 -13.51
N ALA A 14 -24.41 -4.75 -14.08
CA ALA A 14 -23.62 -3.52 -13.87
C ALA A 14 -24.37 -2.20 -14.17
N PRO A 15 -25.25 -2.11 -15.19
CA PRO A 15 -26.06 -0.90 -15.41
C PRO A 15 -27.02 -0.56 -14.27
N ALA A 16 -27.44 -1.57 -13.47
CA ALA A 16 -28.42 -1.41 -12.41
C ALA A 16 -27.93 -0.52 -11.24
N VAL A 17 -26.61 -0.35 -11.09
CA VAL A 17 -26.03 0.60 -10.12
C VAL A 17 -26.38 2.04 -10.50
N ALA A 18 -26.34 2.38 -11.79
CA ALA A 18 -26.69 3.71 -12.26
C ALA A 18 -28.19 4.00 -12.05
N ASP A 19 -29.04 2.98 -12.21
CA ASP A 19 -30.47 3.08 -11.96
C ASP A 19 -30.78 3.22 -10.47
N ALA A 20 -30.06 2.50 -9.60
CA ALA A 20 -30.15 2.66 -8.14
C ALA A 20 -29.75 4.07 -7.69
N ARG A 21 -28.68 4.64 -8.25
CA ARG A 21 -28.29 6.06 -8.00
C ARG A 21 -29.39 7.03 -8.42
N ARG A 22 -29.98 6.82 -9.60
CA ARG A 22 -31.07 7.67 -10.11
C ARG A 22 -32.31 7.58 -9.24
N PHE A 23 -32.63 6.39 -8.72
CA PHE A 23 -33.72 6.17 -7.78
C PHE A 23 -33.51 6.93 -6.46
N VAL A 24 -32.37 6.76 -5.80
CA VAL A 24 -32.08 7.46 -4.52
C VAL A 24 -32.10 8.98 -4.70
N ARG A 25 -31.49 9.50 -5.78
CA ARG A 25 -31.51 10.94 -6.08
C ARG A 25 -32.93 11.46 -6.25
N LYS A 26 -33.78 10.73 -6.98
CA LYS A 26 -35.18 11.12 -7.20
C LYS A 26 -35.97 11.11 -5.90
N VAL A 27 -35.85 10.06 -5.08
CA VAL A 27 -36.56 9.95 -3.79
C VAL A 27 -36.18 11.09 -2.85
N LEU A 28 -34.89 11.43 -2.76
CA LEU A 28 -34.44 12.53 -1.91
C LEU A 28 -34.88 13.90 -2.42
N ALA A 29 -34.91 14.11 -3.73
CA ALA A 29 -35.47 15.33 -4.32
C ALA A 29 -36.99 15.46 -4.04
N ASP A 30 -37.75 14.38 -4.18
CA ASP A 30 -39.19 14.34 -3.88
C ASP A 30 -39.47 14.62 -2.38
N TRP A 31 -38.51 14.33 -1.49
CA TRP A 31 -38.59 14.61 -0.06
C TRP A 31 -37.98 15.96 0.35
N GLY A 32 -37.48 16.76 -0.60
CA GLY A 32 -36.86 18.07 -0.36
C GLY A 32 -35.49 18.01 0.32
N MET A 33 -34.74 16.93 0.09
CA MET A 33 -33.45 16.61 0.75
C MET A 33 -32.27 16.65 -0.24
N ASP A 34 -32.29 17.60 -1.18
CA ASP A 34 -31.27 17.73 -2.23
C ASP A 34 -29.85 17.91 -1.67
N GLN A 35 -29.71 18.50 -0.48
CA GLN A 35 -28.43 18.83 0.16
C GLN A 35 -27.59 17.60 0.54
N VAL A 36 -28.21 16.44 0.73
CA VAL A 36 -27.49 15.19 1.07
C VAL A 36 -27.56 14.15 -0.05
N ALA A 37 -28.11 14.54 -1.22
CA ALA A 37 -28.35 13.63 -2.32
C ALA A 37 -27.04 13.10 -2.94
N ASP A 38 -25.99 13.92 -3.00
CA ASP A 38 -24.71 13.51 -3.58
C ASP A 38 -24.00 12.46 -2.71
N ASP A 39 -23.97 12.67 -1.39
CA ASP A 39 -23.40 11.72 -0.42
C ASP A 39 -24.21 10.42 -0.39
N ALA A 40 -25.55 10.51 -0.41
CA ALA A 40 -26.43 9.35 -0.46
C ALA A 40 -26.22 8.53 -1.74
N VAL A 41 -26.06 9.21 -2.88
CA VAL A 41 -25.86 8.57 -4.18
C VAL A 41 -24.51 7.88 -4.26
N LEU A 42 -23.46 8.51 -3.73
CA LEU A 42 -22.12 7.94 -3.68
C LEU A 42 -22.09 6.69 -2.79
N ALA A 43 -22.60 6.79 -1.56
CA ALA A 43 -22.71 5.68 -0.62
C ALA A 43 -23.56 4.51 -1.15
N THR A 44 -24.68 4.81 -1.83
CA THR A 44 -25.53 3.80 -2.47
C THR A 44 -24.80 3.10 -3.62
N SER A 45 -24.01 3.84 -4.40
CA SER A 45 -23.23 3.26 -5.52
C SER A 45 -22.25 2.20 -5.02
N GLU A 46 -21.58 2.47 -3.91
CA GLU A 46 -20.66 1.53 -3.27
C GLU A 46 -21.37 0.27 -2.78
N LEU A 47 -22.52 0.42 -2.11
CA LEU A 47 -23.29 -0.72 -1.60
C LEU A 47 -23.92 -1.57 -2.71
N ALA A 48 -24.49 -0.95 -3.74
CA ALA A 48 -25.06 -1.65 -4.89
C ALA A 48 -23.99 -2.39 -5.71
N THR A 49 -22.80 -1.81 -5.86
CA THR A 49 -21.67 -2.48 -6.52
C THR A 49 -21.23 -3.72 -5.75
N ASN A 50 -21.20 -3.65 -4.42
CA ASN A 50 -20.88 -4.81 -3.58
C ASN A 50 -21.95 -5.91 -3.68
N ALA A 51 -23.24 -5.55 -3.74
CA ALA A 51 -24.31 -6.53 -3.91
C ALA A 51 -24.18 -7.30 -5.25
N ILE A 52 -23.82 -6.61 -6.34
CA ILE A 52 -23.62 -7.25 -7.65
C ILE A 52 -22.34 -8.10 -7.66
N ALA A 53 -21.22 -7.55 -7.17
CA ALA A 53 -19.91 -8.19 -7.27
C ALA A 53 -19.77 -9.44 -6.39
N TYR A 54 -20.44 -9.48 -5.22
CA TYR A 54 -20.26 -10.55 -4.24
C TYR A 54 -21.46 -11.48 -4.06
N ALA A 55 -22.70 -10.99 -4.22
CA ALA A 55 -23.88 -11.83 -4.07
C ALA A 55 -24.39 -12.37 -5.41
N GLY A 56 -24.16 -11.67 -6.53
CA GLY A 56 -24.62 -12.06 -7.86
C GLY A 56 -26.16 -12.14 -7.99
N THR A 57 -26.92 -11.62 -7.02
CA THR A 57 -28.38 -11.65 -6.96
C THR A 57 -29.02 -10.28 -7.21
N SER A 58 -30.31 -10.25 -7.54
CA SER A 58 -31.08 -8.99 -7.54
C SER A 58 -31.10 -8.38 -6.14
N PHE A 59 -30.98 -7.06 -6.05
CA PHE A 59 -30.92 -6.34 -4.77
C PHE A 59 -32.02 -5.28 -4.69
N GLU A 60 -32.49 -4.99 -3.48
CA GLU A 60 -33.46 -3.94 -3.19
C GLU A 60 -32.76 -2.75 -2.55
N VAL A 61 -33.09 -1.52 -2.98
CA VAL A 61 -32.67 -0.29 -2.32
C VAL A 61 -33.90 0.33 -1.67
N SER A 62 -33.81 0.64 -0.38
CA SER A 62 -34.86 1.33 0.36
C SER A 62 -34.33 2.60 1.01
N CYS A 63 -35.08 3.69 0.89
CA CYS A 63 -34.83 4.96 1.57
C CYS A 63 -35.91 5.13 2.65
N ARG A 64 -35.52 5.61 3.82
CA ARG A 64 -36.41 5.91 4.95
C ARG A 64 -36.05 7.28 5.53
N LEU A 65 -37.07 8.10 5.76
CA LEU A 65 -36.95 9.38 6.44
C LEU A 65 -37.70 9.30 7.78
N GLU A 66 -36.97 9.45 8.88
CA GLU A 66 -37.53 9.38 10.23
C GLU A 66 -36.86 10.43 11.12
N ASN A 67 -37.65 11.32 11.73
CA ASN A 67 -37.19 12.43 12.57
C ASN A 67 -36.18 13.40 11.92
N GLY A 68 -36.08 13.39 10.58
CA GLY A 68 -35.15 14.21 9.80
C GLY A 68 -33.83 13.51 9.46
N ASP A 69 -33.62 12.28 9.93
CA ASP A 69 -32.52 11.42 9.49
C ASP A 69 -32.92 10.63 8.26
N ILE A 70 -32.00 10.53 7.31
CA ILE A 70 -32.18 9.74 6.10
C ILE A 70 -31.40 8.45 6.25
N GLU A 71 -32.10 7.32 6.24
CA GLU A 71 -31.52 6.00 6.21
C GLU A 71 -31.70 5.39 4.81
N VAL A 72 -30.61 4.92 4.22
CA VAL A 72 -30.65 4.17 2.96
C VAL A 72 -30.11 2.77 3.22
N GLU A 73 -30.86 1.75 2.82
CA GLU A 73 -30.52 0.33 2.98
C GLU A 73 -30.50 -0.36 1.61
N VAL A 74 -29.43 -1.10 1.33
CA VAL A 74 -29.29 -1.98 0.17
C VAL A 74 -29.32 -3.42 0.64
N ARG A 75 -30.26 -4.21 0.12
CA ARG A 75 -30.54 -5.59 0.56
C ARG A 75 -30.41 -6.59 -0.57
N ASP A 76 -29.61 -7.64 -0.38
CA ASP A 76 -29.42 -8.74 -1.33
C ASP A 76 -30.02 -10.07 -0.81
N ARG A 77 -30.23 -11.04 -1.71
CA ARG A 77 -30.65 -12.41 -1.32
C ARG A 77 -29.43 -13.28 -1.05
N HIS A 78 -29.36 -13.83 0.16
CA HIS A 78 -28.25 -14.66 0.64
C HIS A 78 -28.57 -16.17 0.46
N PRO A 79 -27.73 -16.99 -0.20
CA PRO A 79 -28.00 -18.41 -0.36
C PRO A 79 -27.78 -19.19 0.95
N THR A 80 -28.73 -20.06 1.31
CA THR A 80 -28.67 -21.00 2.43
C THR A 80 -27.54 -22.04 2.23
N ARG A 81 -26.32 -21.70 2.62
CA ARG A 81 -25.25 -22.64 2.98
C ARG A 81 -24.62 -22.13 4.27
N GLY A 82 -24.57 -22.99 5.29
CA GLY A 82 -23.95 -22.67 6.58
C GLY A 82 -22.46 -22.39 6.38
N ILE A 83 -22.09 -21.13 6.55
CA ILE A 83 -20.72 -20.63 6.57
C ILE A 83 -20.44 -20.25 8.03
N GLU A 84 -19.41 -20.85 8.63
CA GLU A 84 -18.78 -20.34 9.85
C GLU A 84 -18.44 -18.86 9.68
N MET A 85 -18.68 -18.06 10.72
CA MET A 85 -18.52 -16.61 10.66
C MET A 85 -17.19 -16.22 9.99
N PRO A 86 -17.22 -15.47 8.87
CA PRO A 86 -16.02 -14.90 8.30
C PRO A 86 -15.49 -13.83 9.26
N GLY A 87 -14.21 -13.94 9.62
CA GLY A 87 -13.42 -12.80 10.06
C GLY A 87 -13.43 -11.71 8.98
N VAL A 88 -13.03 -10.50 9.35
CA VAL A 88 -13.07 -9.24 8.56
C VAL A 88 -12.10 -9.26 7.34
N THR A 89 -11.88 -10.42 6.76
CA THR A 89 -10.95 -10.72 5.68
C THR A 89 -11.67 -11.20 4.42
N ALA A 90 -12.82 -10.59 4.09
CA ALA A 90 -13.24 -10.52 2.70
C ALA A 90 -12.50 -9.33 2.07
N SER A 91 -11.38 -9.59 1.38
CA SER A 91 -10.76 -8.61 0.49
C SER A 91 -11.78 -8.23 -0.57
N SER A 92 -12.34 -7.02 -0.43
CA SER A 92 -13.80 -6.88 -0.50
C SER A 92 -14.41 -5.51 -0.22
N GLY A 93 -13.61 -4.46 -0.01
CA GLY A 93 -14.20 -3.27 0.62
C GLY A 93 -13.44 -1.99 0.33
N ARG A 94 -13.47 -1.52 -0.93
CA ARG A 94 -13.22 -0.09 -1.19
C ARG A 94 -14.39 0.81 -0.77
N GLY A 95 -15.58 0.24 -0.51
CA GLY A 95 -16.80 1.04 -0.22
C GLY A 95 -17.07 1.40 1.24
N LEU A 96 -16.60 0.61 2.22
CA LEU A 96 -16.84 0.86 3.65
C LEU A 96 -16.02 2.03 4.26
N PRO A 97 -14.78 2.32 3.80
CA PRO A 97 -14.05 3.52 4.22
C PRO A 97 -14.74 4.82 3.74
N SER A 98 -15.36 4.80 2.56
CA SER A 98 -16.14 5.92 2.02
C SER A 98 -17.44 6.15 2.80
N LEU A 99 -18.14 5.07 3.17
CA LEU A 99 -19.34 5.14 4.02
C LEU A 99 -19.06 5.73 5.41
N SER A 100 -17.91 5.40 6.00
CA SER A 100 -17.51 5.91 7.32
C SER A 100 -17.15 7.40 7.31
N ARG A 101 -16.87 7.98 6.12
CA ARG A 101 -16.66 9.43 5.92
C ARG A 101 -17.93 10.18 5.57
N LEU A 102 -18.87 9.53 4.87
CA LEU A 102 -20.08 10.16 4.34
C LEU A 102 -21.29 10.03 5.28
N ALA A 103 -21.35 8.98 6.11
CA ALA A 103 -22.50 8.68 6.96
C ALA A 103 -22.22 8.92 8.45
N ALA A 104 -23.23 9.43 9.16
CA ALA A 104 -23.19 9.60 10.62
C ALA A 104 -23.16 8.26 11.36
N SER A 105 -23.79 7.24 10.78
CA SER A 105 -23.72 5.85 11.26
C SER A 105 -24.06 4.90 10.12
N TRP A 106 -23.60 3.65 10.22
CA TRP A 106 -23.94 2.59 9.28
C TRP A 106 -23.96 1.24 10.00
N GLY A 107 -24.62 0.25 9.41
CA GLY A 107 -24.72 -1.07 10.01
C GLY A 107 -25.15 -2.14 9.01
N VAL A 108 -25.24 -3.38 9.51
CA VAL A 108 -25.66 -4.54 8.73
C VAL A 108 -26.87 -5.18 9.42
N SER A 109 -27.94 -5.39 8.66
CA SER A 109 -29.14 -6.12 9.07
C SER A 109 -29.11 -7.52 8.45
N TYR A 110 -29.54 -8.52 9.21
CA TYR A 110 -29.66 -9.89 8.75
C TYR A 110 -31.10 -10.39 8.94
N ASP A 111 -31.67 -10.96 7.88
CA ASP A 111 -32.89 -11.76 7.92
C ASP A 111 -32.60 -13.15 7.35
N ARG A 112 -33.41 -14.16 7.66
CA ARG A 112 -33.20 -15.59 7.33
C ARG A 112 -32.93 -15.86 5.85
N ARG A 113 -33.21 -14.92 4.94
CA ARG A 113 -33.03 -15.06 3.49
C ARG A 113 -32.35 -13.87 2.82
N SER A 114 -31.97 -12.84 3.57
CA SER A 114 -31.42 -11.60 3.00
C SER A 114 -30.47 -10.89 3.95
N LYS A 115 -29.45 -10.27 3.36
CA LYS A 115 -28.52 -9.39 4.06
C LYS A 115 -28.79 -7.95 3.61
N GLY A 116 -28.97 -7.03 4.55
CA GLY A 116 -29.09 -5.60 4.29
C GLY A 116 -27.90 -4.84 4.84
N VAL A 117 -27.39 -3.87 4.08
CA VAL A 117 -26.39 -2.91 4.57
C VAL A 117 -27.03 -1.53 4.51
N TRP A 118 -27.03 -0.82 5.63
CA TRP A 118 -27.69 0.49 5.75
C TRP A 118 -26.74 1.56 6.25
N PHE A 119 -27.01 2.81 5.88
CA PHE A 119 -26.30 3.99 6.37
C PHE A 119 -27.26 5.15 6.62
N ARG A 120 -26.91 6.02 7.58
CA ARG A 120 -27.68 7.21 7.97
C ARG A 120 -26.89 8.48 7.71
N LEU A 121 -27.52 9.42 7.00
CA LEU A 121 -26.96 10.75 6.77
C LEU A 121 -27.52 11.75 7.78
N PRO A 122 -26.70 12.71 8.25
CA PRO A 122 -27.14 13.71 9.21
C PRO A 122 -28.17 14.66 8.58
N ARG A 123 -29.08 15.18 9.40
CA ARG A 123 -30.10 16.14 8.99
C ARG A 123 -29.43 17.42 8.43
N PRO A 124 -29.89 17.97 7.29
CA PRO A 124 -29.37 19.23 6.78
C PRO A 124 -29.62 20.36 7.80
N GLY A 125 -28.55 21.05 8.22
CA GLY A 125 -28.60 22.15 9.20
C GLY A 125 -28.15 21.83 10.62
N ALA A 126 -27.67 20.61 10.92
CA ALA A 126 -27.09 20.26 12.23
C ALA A 126 -25.58 20.57 12.36
N GLY A 127 -24.97 21.20 11.35
CA GLY A 127 -23.52 21.42 11.24
C GLY A 127 -22.94 22.63 11.98
N ASP A 128 -23.76 23.46 12.64
CA ASP A 128 -23.31 24.66 13.38
C ASP A 128 -23.71 24.57 14.87
N ALA A 129 -23.25 23.55 15.60
CA ALA A 129 -23.14 23.61 17.06
C ALA A 129 -22.19 22.51 17.60
N ALA A 130 -21.07 22.97 18.17
CA ALA A 130 -20.12 22.23 19.02
C ALA A 130 -19.18 21.21 18.32
N ALA A 131 -18.12 21.74 17.72
CA ALA A 131 -16.80 21.16 17.98
C ALA A 131 -16.48 21.36 19.48
N PRO A 132 -16.03 20.33 20.23
CA PRO A 132 -15.47 20.57 21.55
C PRO A 132 -14.10 21.25 21.39
N ASP A 133 -13.97 22.38 22.07
CA ASP A 133 -12.87 23.32 22.07
C ASP A 133 -11.48 22.68 22.17
N ALA A 134 -10.63 22.99 21.19
CA ALA A 134 -9.19 23.00 21.35
C ALA A 134 -8.78 24.37 21.92
N ASP A 135 -8.38 24.34 23.18
CA ASP A 135 -7.57 25.31 23.94
C ASP A 135 -8.22 26.58 24.53
N ALA A 136 -8.50 26.48 25.84
CA ALA A 136 -8.39 27.58 26.79
C ALA A 136 -7.44 27.19 27.96
N ALA A 137 -6.37 28.00 28.09
CA ALA A 137 -5.44 28.17 29.21
C ALA A 137 -4.43 27.03 29.51
N GLY A 138 -3.12 27.17 29.26
CA GLY A 138 -2.29 28.28 28.79
C GLY A 138 -0.99 27.69 28.23
N GLY A 139 -0.20 28.35 27.39
CA GLY A 139 0.11 29.77 27.32
C GLY A 139 1.63 29.86 27.18
N ALA A 140 2.07 30.62 26.17
CA ALA A 140 3.44 31.01 25.84
C ALA A 140 4.22 30.10 24.87
N GLY A 141 3.95 30.28 23.57
CA GLY A 141 5.00 30.20 22.55
C GLY A 141 5.98 31.37 22.68
N PRO A 142 7.09 31.34 21.93
CA PRO A 142 7.08 32.28 20.81
C PRO A 142 7.66 31.72 19.52
N ASN A 143 6.99 32.12 18.45
CA ASN A 143 7.43 32.08 17.07
C ASN A 143 8.45 33.20 16.82
N ALA A 144 9.44 32.97 15.95
CA ALA A 144 10.33 34.00 15.43
C ALA A 144 10.12 34.11 13.92
N ALA A 145 9.80 35.32 13.45
CA ALA A 145 10.42 35.89 12.25
C ALA A 145 10.05 37.38 12.07
N ASP A 146 11.12 38.14 11.83
CA ASP A 146 11.25 39.41 11.11
C ASP A 146 10.85 40.77 11.73
N GLY A 147 11.85 41.67 11.67
CA GLY A 147 11.62 43.11 11.52
C GLY A 147 12.52 44.05 12.32
N SER A 148 13.73 44.30 11.81
CA SER A 148 14.45 45.60 11.85
C SER A 148 14.89 46.25 13.18
N GLY A 149 16.19 46.62 13.24
CA GLY A 149 16.58 48.01 13.47
C GLY A 149 17.11 48.46 14.86
N ARG A 150 18.45 48.42 15.00
CA ARG A 150 19.36 49.41 15.62
C ARG A 150 19.32 49.74 17.14
N ALA A 151 20.56 49.71 17.69
CA ALA A 151 21.14 50.44 18.85
C ALA A 151 20.72 49.94 20.25
N GLU A 152 21.57 49.78 21.27
CA GLU A 152 22.98 50.09 21.53
C GLU A 152 23.43 49.39 22.84
N HIS A 153 24.73 49.06 22.91
CA HIS A 153 25.61 49.04 24.10
C HIS A 153 25.58 47.94 25.19
N THR A 154 26.76 47.28 25.27
CA THR A 154 27.53 46.79 26.45
C THR A 154 27.06 45.54 27.19
N ALA A 155 27.88 44.62 27.69
CA ALA A 155 29.31 44.25 27.57
C ALA A 155 29.46 42.97 28.47
N GLY A 156 30.42 42.07 28.20
CA GLY A 156 30.94 41.17 29.24
C GLY A 156 30.97 39.66 28.97
N ASP A 157 31.81 39.24 28.02
CA ASP A 157 33.01 38.39 28.22
C ASP A 157 32.96 37.06 29.05
N ARG A 158 33.50 36.01 28.39
CA ARG A 158 34.24 34.82 28.88
C ARG A 158 33.49 33.59 29.42
N ALA A 159 33.97 32.37 29.25
CA ALA A 159 34.95 31.72 28.36
C ALA A 159 34.93 30.21 28.72
N GLY A 160 35.36 29.37 27.78
CA GLY A 160 35.33 27.90 27.83
C GLY A 160 36.07 27.22 28.99
N ARG A 161 35.92 25.89 29.08
CA ARG A 161 36.96 24.97 28.58
C ARG A 161 36.61 23.49 28.73
N GLU A 162 37.02 22.79 27.69
CA GLU A 162 37.37 21.38 27.53
C GLU A 162 37.99 20.68 28.76
N ARG A 163 37.80 19.35 28.84
CA ARG A 163 38.85 18.31 28.71
C ARG A 163 38.34 16.92 29.13
N GLY A 164 38.53 15.90 28.30
CA GLY A 164 38.75 14.50 28.75
C GLY A 164 40.25 14.24 28.99
N PRO A 165 40.77 13.00 28.91
CA PRO A 165 40.19 11.65 29.04
C PRO A 165 41.09 10.72 29.92
N ARG A 166 40.76 9.41 30.01
CA ARG A 166 41.65 8.23 29.78
C ARG A 166 41.59 7.05 30.78
N ASP A 167 41.70 5.85 30.17
CA ASP A 167 42.29 4.54 30.56
C ASP A 167 41.73 3.78 31.78
N GLY A 168 41.73 2.44 31.89
CA GLY A 168 42.05 1.33 31.01
C GLY A 168 42.28 0.04 31.84
N VAL A 169 42.16 -1.14 31.20
CA VAL A 169 42.79 -2.46 31.52
C VAL A 169 42.08 -3.46 32.49
N GLU A 170 41.44 -4.48 31.89
CA GLU A 170 41.77 -5.94 31.86
C GLU A 170 42.11 -6.82 33.11
N ALA A 171 41.45 -8.01 33.11
CA ALA A 171 41.99 -9.38 33.30
C ALA A 171 41.67 -10.24 34.58
N ALA A 172 40.82 -11.27 34.36
CA ALA A 172 41.03 -12.74 34.50
C ALA A 172 41.17 -13.51 35.86
N ARG A 173 40.24 -14.49 36.00
CA ARG A 173 40.36 -15.95 36.34
C ARG A 173 40.38 -16.52 37.79
N GLU A 174 39.47 -17.51 37.94
CA GLU A 174 39.54 -18.84 38.60
C GLU A 174 39.39 -19.03 40.14
N GLY A 175 38.46 -19.94 40.51
CA GLY A 175 38.68 -20.91 41.62
C GLY A 175 37.62 -21.06 42.74
N ALA A 176 36.73 -22.05 42.61
CA ALA A 176 36.15 -22.98 43.61
C ALA A 176 35.72 -22.53 45.05
N GLY A 177 34.48 -22.93 45.44
CA GLY A 177 33.97 -22.91 46.84
C GLY A 177 34.55 -24.02 47.75
N PRO A 178 34.03 -24.30 48.97
CA PRO A 178 32.65 -24.09 49.44
C PRO A 178 32.45 -23.61 50.91
N ALA A 179 31.16 -23.47 51.29
CA ALA A 179 30.55 -23.57 52.63
C ALA A 179 30.45 -22.33 53.58
N ALA A 180 29.24 -21.75 53.60
CA ALA A 180 28.36 -21.46 54.74
C ALA A 180 28.86 -20.60 55.94
N GLN A 181 28.37 -19.36 56.03
CA GLN A 181 27.32 -18.92 56.99
C GLN A 181 27.19 -17.38 57.03
N SER A 182 25.99 -16.89 56.67
CA SER A 182 25.19 -15.88 57.38
C SER A 182 25.76 -14.49 57.71
N ARG A 183 25.35 -13.45 56.94
CA ARG A 183 24.63 -12.26 57.47
C ARG A 183 24.18 -11.28 56.37
N GLU A 184 22.86 -11.21 56.22
CA GLU A 184 21.98 -10.04 56.00
C GLU A 184 22.46 -8.84 55.16
N GLY A 185 21.76 -8.61 54.03
CA GLY A 185 21.79 -7.34 53.30
C GLY A 185 20.99 -7.31 52.00
N ARG A 186 19.65 -7.21 52.10
CA ARG A 186 18.66 -6.75 51.08
C ARG A 186 18.74 -7.34 49.66
N ILE A 187 17.79 -8.23 49.35
CA ILE A 187 17.38 -8.59 47.99
C ILE A 187 15.94 -8.13 47.78
N ALA A 188 15.72 -7.28 46.78
CA ALA A 188 14.42 -7.05 46.17
C ALA A 188 14.06 -8.32 45.38
N GLY A 189 13.15 -9.14 45.91
CA GLY A 189 12.57 -10.29 45.20
C GLY A 189 11.68 -9.76 44.06
N GLY A 190 11.74 -10.30 42.84
CA GLY A 190 11.82 -11.73 42.53
C GLY A 190 10.40 -12.23 42.33
N VAL A 191 9.80 -11.87 41.18
CA VAL A 191 8.50 -12.37 40.73
C VAL A 191 8.67 -13.86 40.47
N SER A 192 8.25 -14.69 41.43
CA SER A 192 8.21 -16.14 41.30
C SER A 192 7.19 -16.52 40.23
N GLU A 193 7.64 -17.35 39.28
CA GLU A 193 6.80 -18.05 38.30
C GLU A 193 5.64 -18.79 39.00
N LEU A 194 4.44 -18.67 38.43
CA LEU A 194 3.21 -19.36 38.83
C LEU A 194 2.41 -19.76 37.55
N PRO A 195 1.55 -20.80 37.60
CA PRO A 195 1.15 -21.61 36.45
C PRO A 195 0.20 -20.95 35.43
N VAL A 196 0.11 -21.62 34.27
CA VAL A 196 -0.44 -21.19 32.97
C VAL A 196 -1.99 -21.07 32.94
N ALA A 197 -2.46 -19.84 33.15
CA ALA A 197 -3.60 -19.10 32.58
C ALA A 197 -5.04 -19.69 32.50
N GLY A 198 -5.88 -19.27 33.46
CA GLY A 198 -7.26 -18.81 33.21
C GLY A 198 -7.35 -17.63 32.22
N ASP A 199 -8.56 -17.30 31.75
CA ASP A 199 -8.83 -16.34 30.65
C ASP A 199 -8.01 -15.04 30.80
N ARG A 200 -6.93 -14.86 30.00
CA ARG A 200 -5.95 -13.76 30.13
C ARG A 200 -6.61 -12.36 30.13
N LEU A 201 -7.77 -12.23 29.50
CA LEU A 201 -8.55 -11.00 29.42
C LEU A 201 -9.07 -10.53 30.80
N LEU A 202 -9.30 -11.46 31.73
CA LEU A 202 -9.72 -11.17 33.11
C LEU A 202 -8.56 -10.76 34.03
N ARG A 203 -7.33 -10.73 33.51
CA ARG A 203 -6.15 -10.17 34.17
C ARG A 203 -5.71 -8.83 33.56
N SER A 204 -6.54 -8.21 32.73
CA SER A 204 -6.33 -6.84 32.25
C SER A 204 -6.40 -5.85 33.42
N PRO A 205 -5.72 -4.70 33.37
CA PRO A 205 -5.75 -3.72 34.47
C PRO A 205 -7.16 -3.33 34.89
N ALA A 206 -8.07 -3.13 33.92
CA ALA A 206 -9.47 -2.81 34.19
C ALA A 206 -10.25 -3.97 34.84
N ALA A 207 -9.94 -5.22 34.49
CA ALA A 207 -10.54 -6.37 35.15
C ALA A 207 -9.99 -6.55 36.58
N VAL A 208 -8.71 -6.28 36.78
CA VAL A 208 -8.07 -6.31 38.11
C VAL A 208 -8.70 -5.27 39.03
N GLU A 209 -8.83 -4.02 38.56
CA GLU A 209 -9.49 -2.93 39.28
C GLU A 209 -10.94 -3.31 39.64
N ALA A 210 -11.72 -3.83 38.69
CA ALA A 210 -13.09 -4.28 38.96
C ALA A 210 -13.17 -5.41 40.00
N MET A 211 -12.19 -6.33 40.04
CA MET A 211 -12.11 -7.37 41.06
C MET A 211 -11.73 -6.80 42.43
N GLU A 212 -10.77 -5.88 42.49
CA GLU A 212 -10.35 -5.20 43.72
C GLU A 212 -11.51 -4.38 44.33
N ASP A 213 -12.22 -3.62 43.50
CA ASP A 213 -13.40 -2.86 43.90
C ASP A 213 -14.52 -3.78 44.42
N GLY A 214 -14.78 -4.89 43.73
CA GLY A 214 -15.77 -5.89 44.15
C GLY A 214 -15.42 -6.52 45.50
N VAL A 215 -14.14 -6.89 45.70
CA VAL A 215 -13.64 -7.41 46.99
C VAL A 215 -13.80 -6.37 48.09
N ALA A 216 -13.46 -5.10 47.83
CA ALA A 216 -13.60 -4.01 48.79
C ALA A 216 -15.07 -3.78 49.17
N ALA A 217 -15.97 -3.72 48.18
CA ALA A 217 -17.40 -3.56 48.37
C ALA A 217 -18.00 -4.69 49.21
N VAL A 218 -17.59 -5.94 48.98
CA VAL A 218 -18.05 -7.08 49.80
C VAL A 218 -17.59 -6.96 51.25
N ARG A 219 -16.36 -6.51 51.51
CA ARG A 219 -15.93 -6.32 52.90
C ARG A 219 -16.71 -5.24 53.62
N GLU A 220 -16.95 -4.11 52.95
CA GLU A 220 -17.67 -2.98 53.51
C GLU A 220 -19.16 -3.30 53.74
N ILE A 221 -19.85 -3.80 52.71
CA ILE A 221 -21.30 -4.02 52.74
C ILE A 221 -21.70 -5.11 53.74
N PHE A 222 -20.87 -6.15 53.90
CA PHE A 222 -21.17 -7.28 54.78
C PHE A 222 -20.44 -7.21 56.12
N GLY A 223 -19.52 -6.24 56.32
CA GLY A 223 -18.64 -6.19 57.49
C GLY A 223 -17.87 -7.50 57.64
N ALA A 224 -17.36 -8.03 56.53
CA ALA A 224 -16.64 -9.31 56.49
C ALA A 224 -15.15 -9.11 56.81
N GLU A 225 -14.59 -10.02 57.60
CA GLU A 225 -13.17 -9.98 57.98
C GLU A 225 -12.24 -10.26 56.78
N GLY A 226 -12.73 -10.97 55.77
CA GLY A 226 -12.06 -11.12 54.48
C GLY A 226 -13.03 -11.29 53.31
N ALA A 227 -12.56 -11.00 52.10
CA ALA A 227 -13.27 -11.30 50.86
C ALA A 227 -12.29 -11.64 49.74
N ALA A 228 -12.73 -12.41 48.75
CA ALA A 228 -11.91 -12.75 47.59
C ALA A 228 -12.75 -12.95 46.32
N VAL A 229 -12.08 -12.84 45.18
CA VAL A 229 -12.56 -13.27 43.88
C VAL A 229 -11.68 -14.41 43.40
N LEU A 230 -12.30 -15.53 43.05
CA LEU A 230 -11.66 -16.71 42.48
C LEU A 230 -12.02 -16.80 41.00
N LEU A 231 -11.05 -17.09 40.14
CA LEU A 231 -11.24 -17.22 38.69
C LEU A 231 -11.12 -18.67 38.26
N THR A 232 -11.96 -19.09 37.31
CA THR A 232 -11.94 -20.45 36.77
C THR A 232 -10.91 -20.59 35.66
N GLU A 233 -10.04 -21.60 35.75
CA GLU A 233 -9.12 -22.02 34.69
C GLU A 233 -9.76 -23.05 33.75
N ARG A 234 -9.17 -23.28 32.57
CA ARG A 234 -9.73 -24.19 31.55
C ARG A 234 -9.83 -25.65 32.01
N ASP A 235 -8.99 -26.06 32.95
CA ASP A 235 -9.00 -27.38 33.59
C ASP A 235 -10.01 -27.47 34.75
N GLY A 236 -10.78 -26.40 34.99
CA GLY A 236 -11.76 -26.31 36.06
C GLY A 236 -11.17 -25.95 37.42
N ARG A 237 -9.88 -25.67 37.53
CA ARG A 237 -9.26 -25.21 38.78
C ARG A 237 -9.66 -23.77 39.07
N LEU A 238 -9.87 -23.45 40.34
CA LEU A 238 -10.10 -22.09 40.80
C LEU A 238 -8.77 -21.51 41.30
N ILE A 239 -8.44 -20.31 40.83
CA ILE A 239 -7.25 -19.56 41.23
C ILE A 239 -7.66 -18.24 41.86
N MET A 240 -6.81 -17.68 42.71
CA MET A 240 -7.07 -16.37 43.32
C MET A 240 -6.91 -15.26 42.27
N GLY A 241 -7.96 -14.47 42.06
CA GLY A 241 -7.95 -13.28 41.21
C GLY A 241 -7.58 -12.02 42.01
N SER A 242 -8.35 -11.74 43.07
CA SER A 242 -8.10 -10.66 44.03
C SER A 242 -8.57 -11.08 45.43
N ALA A 243 -7.97 -10.54 46.49
CA ALA A 243 -8.35 -10.85 47.87
C ALA A 243 -8.00 -9.71 48.83
N ALA A 244 -8.81 -9.52 49.88
CA ALA A 244 -8.57 -8.54 50.93
C ALA A 244 -8.91 -9.10 52.32
N GLY A 245 -8.23 -8.58 53.36
CA GLY A 245 -8.42 -8.98 54.76
C GLY A 245 -7.85 -10.37 55.04
N THR A 246 -8.55 -11.16 55.85
CA THR A 246 -8.09 -12.52 56.22
C THR A 246 -7.95 -13.48 55.03
N ALA A 247 -8.52 -13.13 53.87
CA ALA A 247 -8.40 -13.90 52.63
C ALA A 247 -7.07 -13.68 51.90
N THR A 248 -6.31 -12.61 52.19
CA THR A 248 -5.01 -12.30 51.57
C THR A 248 -3.86 -13.05 52.25
N GLU A 249 -4.01 -13.42 53.52
CA GLU A 249 -2.93 -13.96 54.36
C GLU A 249 -2.67 -15.47 54.15
N MET A 250 -3.42 -16.14 53.26
CA MET A 250 -3.42 -17.60 53.12
C MET A 250 -3.41 -18.04 51.65
N PRO A 251 -2.54 -18.98 51.23
CA PRO A 251 -2.61 -19.56 49.89
C PRO A 251 -3.91 -20.35 49.70
N LEU A 252 -4.57 -20.17 48.56
CA LEU A 252 -5.75 -20.96 48.19
C LEU A 252 -5.36 -22.45 48.15
N GLY A 253 -6.10 -23.30 48.86
CA GLY A 253 -5.97 -24.76 48.70
C GLY A 253 -6.38 -25.23 47.29
N GLU A 254 -6.17 -26.50 46.96
CA GLU A 254 -6.67 -27.06 45.69
C GLU A 254 -8.20 -27.04 45.67
N LEU A 255 -8.76 -26.08 44.93
CA LEU A 255 -10.19 -25.93 44.73
C LEU A 255 -10.52 -26.08 43.24
N ASN A 256 -11.46 -26.96 42.93
CA ASN A 256 -11.90 -27.20 41.55
C ASN A 256 -13.42 -27.01 41.46
N VAL A 257 -13.93 -26.52 40.33
CA VAL A 257 -15.36 -26.34 40.08
C VAL A 257 -16.15 -27.64 40.33
N GLY A 258 -15.58 -28.80 40.00
CA GLY A 258 -16.19 -30.10 40.26
C GLY A 258 -16.43 -30.39 41.75
N SER A 259 -15.61 -29.83 42.65
CA SER A 259 -15.71 -30.01 44.09
C SER A 259 -16.70 -29.07 44.78
N LEU A 260 -17.23 -28.07 44.08
CA LEU A 260 -18.17 -27.10 44.66
C LEU A 260 -19.53 -27.73 45.01
N THR A 261 -20.35 -27.01 45.77
CA THR A 261 -21.71 -27.45 46.11
C THR A 261 -22.61 -27.56 44.87
N PRO A 262 -23.69 -28.37 44.89
CA PRO A 262 -24.66 -28.41 43.80
C PRO A 262 -25.26 -27.04 43.47
N ALA A 263 -25.47 -26.19 44.49
CA ALA A 263 -25.95 -24.82 44.32
C ALA A 263 -24.94 -23.97 43.54
N ALA A 264 -23.65 -24.04 43.88
CA ALA A 264 -22.59 -23.34 43.17
C ALA A 264 -22.47 -23.79 41.70
N ARG A 265 -22.62 -25.10 41.42
CA ARG A 265 -22.63 -25.64 40.05
C ARG A 265 -23.89 -25.27 39.26
N ALA A 266 -24.98 -24.95 39.96
CA ALA A 266 -26.24 -24.51 39.37
C ALA A 266 -26.34 -22.98 39.23
N GLY A 267 -25.27 -22.24 39.53
CA GLY A 267 -25.25 -20.77 39.43
C GLY A 267 -25.95 -20.04 40.57
N ALA A 268 -26.24 -20.72 41.68
CA ALA A 268 -26.93 -20.11 42.83
C ALA A 268 -25.93 -19.70 43.94
N PRO A 269 -26.14 -18.54 44.58
CA PRO A 269 -25.37 -18.17 45.77
C PRO A 269 -25.68 -19.13 46.93
N TRP A 270 -24.69 -19.34 47.79
CA TRP A 270 -24.82 -20.22 48.95
C TRP A 270 -24.05 -19.70 50.16
N VAL A 271 -24.38 -20.27 51.32
CA VAL A 271 -23.75 -19.94 52.60
C VAL A 271 -23.31 -21.22 53.29
N ALA A 272 -22.10 -21.20 53.83
CA ALA A 272 -21.55 -22.26 54.67
C ALA A 272 -21.41 -21.75 56.11
N ALA A 273 -21.94 -22.52 57.06
CA ALA A 273 -21.92 -22.20 58.48
C ALA A 273 -20.72 -22.82 59.24
N ASP A 274 -19.97 -23.71 58.58
CA ASP A 274 -18.78 -24.37 59.10
C ASP A 274 -17.78 -24.73 57.97
N ALA A 275 -16.67 -25.36 58.34
CA ALA A 275 -15.58 -25.75 57.44
C ALA A 275 -15.85 -27.04 56.62
N GLY A 276 -17.08 -27.57 56.64
CA GLY A 276 -17.47 -28.74 55.84
C GLY A 276 -17.67 -28.41 54.35
N ASP A 277 -17.85 -27.14 54.01
CA ASP A 277 -17.93 -26.67 52.62
C ASP A 277 -16.52 -26.58 51.98
N PRO A 278 -16.32 -27.10 50.76
CA PRO A 278 -15.01 -27.09 50.10
C PRO A 278 -14.41 -25.70 49.87
N ALA A 279 -15.22 -24.68 49.58
CA ALA A 279 -14.75 -23.30 49.44
C ALA A 279 -14.42 -22.69 50.81
N ALA A 280 -15.25 -22.95 51.84
CA ALA A 280 -14.97 -22.51 53.20
C ALA A 280 -13.69 -23.16 53.76
N ALA A 281 -13.45 -24.44 53.46
CA ALA A 281 -12.24 -25.16 53.82
C ALA A 281 -11.01 -24.61 53.07
N ALA A 282 -11.11 -24.39 51.75
CA ALA A 282 -10.02 -23.85 50.94
C ALA A 282 -9.58 -22.45 51.37
N LEU A 283 -10.52 -21.64 51.88
CA LEU A 283 -10.30 -20.29 52.41
C LEU A 283 -10.14 -20.25 53.93
N ARG A 284 -10.17 -21.40 54.61
CA ARG A 284 -10.08 -21.57 56.08
C ARG A 284 -11.08 -20.70 56.86
N ALA A 285 -12.27 -20.49 56.31
CA ALA A 285 -13.34 -19.73 56.92
C ALA A 285 -14.19 -20.60 57.85
N ARG A 286 -14.69 -20.04 58.96
CA ARG A 286 -15.71 -20.70 59.81
C ARG A 286 -17.13 -20.33 59.42
N SER A 287 -17.30 -19.26 58.65
CA SER A 287 -18.52 -18.94 57.94
C SER A 287 -18.17 -18.27 56.62
N LEU A 288 -18.85 -18.67 55.54
CA LEU A 288 -18.61 -18.16 54.19
C LEU A 288 -19.94 -17.88 53.51
N ALA A 289 -20.05 -16.74 52.85
CA ALA A 289 -21.06 -16.51 51.81
C ALA A 289 -20.33 -16.50 50.47
N ALA A 290 -20.86 -17.22 49.49
CA ALA A 290 -20.28 -17.27 48.15
C ALA A 290 -21.35 -17.11 47.10
N ALA A 291 -20.98 -16.45 46.01
CA ALA A 291 -21.83 -16.27 44.85
C ALA A 291 -21.02 -16.53 43.57
N PRO A 292 -21.60 -17.25 42.59
CA PRO A 292 -20.95 -17.48 41.31
C PRO A 292 -20.93 -16.23 40.45
N LEU A 293 -19.85 -16.06 39.70
CA LEU A 293 -19.71 -15.05 38.66
C LEU A 293 -19.98 -15.71 37.32
N GLU A 294 -21.16 -15.46 36.77
CA GLU A 294 -21.59 -16.07 35.53
C GLU A 294 -21.68 -15.03 34.41
N SER A 295 -21.11 -15.39 33.26
CA SER A 295 -21.27 -14.61 32.02
C SER A 295 -21.77 -15.56 30.95
N GLN A 296 -22.94 -15.26 30.37
CA GLN A 296 -23.58 -16.04 29.30
C GLN A 296 -23.72 -17.55 29.60
N GLY A 297 -24.04 -17.91 30.86
CA GLY A 297 -24.19 -19.30 31.29
C GLY A 297 -22.88 -20.05 31.50
N ARG A 298 -21.74 -19.34 31.51
CA ARG A 298 -20.41 -19.87 31.86
C ARG A 298 -19.97 -19.34 33.22
N LEU A 299 -19.67 -20.24 34.14
CA LEU A 299 -19.04 -19.92 35.43
C LEU A 299 -17.62 -19.39 35.19
N THR A 300 -17.46 -18.09 35.35
CA THR A 300 -16.21 -17.36 35.12
C THR A 300 -15.38 -17.25 36.41
N GLY A 301 -16.04 -17.32 37.56
CA GLY A 301 -15.39 -17.30 38.86
C GLY A 301 -16.37 -17.37 40.04
N LEU A 302 -15.88 -17.09 41.24
CA LEU A 302 -16.67 -16.95 42.47
C LEU A 302 -16.28 -15.64 43.17
N ILE A 303 -17.24 -14.95 43.77
CA ILE A 303 -16.97 -13.92 44.78
C ILE A 303 -17.37 -14.46 46.15
N VAL A 304 -16.52 -14.26 47.14
CA VAL A 304 -16.68 -14.85 48.47
C VAL A 304 -16.47 -13.81 49.57
N ALA A 305 -17.29 -13.88 50.61
CA ALA A 305 -17.11 -13.20 51.88
C ALA A 305 -16.80 -14.26 52.95
N VAL A 306 -15.77 -14.03 53.77
CA VAL A 306 -15.30 -15.00 54.77
C VAL A 306 -15.23 -14.38 56.16
N SER A 307 -15.56 -15.19 57.16
CA SER A 307 -15.49 -14.83 58.57
C SER A 307 -14.92 -15.97 59.43
N PRO A 308 -14.10 -15.68 60.45
CA PRO A 308 -13.70 -16.65 61.46
C PRO A 308 -14.80 -16.94 62.49
N VAL A 309 -15.92 -16.21 62.47
CA VAL A 309 -17.06 -16.43 63.38
C VAL A 309 -18.05 -17.38 62.71
N SER A 310 -18.33 -18.53 63.35
CA SER A 310 -19.29 -19.52 62.82
C SER A 310 -20.71 -18.95 62.80
N GLY A 311 -21.46 -19.25 61.73
CA GLY A 311 -22.83 -18.75 61.54
C GLY A 311 -22.95 -17.23 61.33
N ARG A 312 -21.85 -16.53 60.97
CA ARG A 312 -21.85 -15.08 60.77
C ARG A 312 -22.68 -14.62 59.57
N PHE A 313 -22.72 -15.43 58.51
CA PHE A 313 -23.53 -15.16 57.33
C PHE A 313 -24.76 -16.07 57.31
N GLY A 314 -25.91 -15.52 56.91
CA GLY A 314 -27.15 -16.25 56.70
C GLY A 314 -27.61 -16.22 55.24
N GLU A 315 -28.69 -16.92 54.90
CA GLU A 315 -29.21 -16.99 53.52
C GLU A 315 -29.49 -15.61 52.91
N ALA A 316 -29.91 -14.63 53.72
CA ALA A 316 -30.11 -13.25 53.30
C ALA A 316 -28.80 -12.58 52.83
N ASP A 317 -27.67 -12.90 53.46
CA ASP A 317 -26.34 -12.43 53.05
C ASP A 317 -25.91 -13.09 51.75
N GLY A 318 -26.14 -14.39 51.60
CA GLY A 318 -25.91 -15.12 50.34
C GLY A 318 -26.70 -14.51 49.18
N ALA A 319 -28.00 -14.24 49.37
CA ALA A 319 -28.85 -13.61 48.37
C ALA A 319 -28.41 -12.17 48.03
N ARG A 320 -27.88 -11.42 49.01
CA ARG A 320 -27.34 -10.08 48.79
C ARG A 320 -25.99 -10.13 48.05
N LEU A 321 -25.15 -11.11 48.35
CA LEU A 321 -23.88 -11.34 47.67
C LEU A 321 -24.11 -11.79 46.22
N GLY A 322 -25.16 -12.58 45.96
CA GLY A 322 -25.61 -12.92 44.61
C GLY A 322 -25.89 -11.69 43.75
N ARG A 323 -26.61 -10.68 44.28
CA ARG A 323 -26.86 -9.44 43.52
C ARG A 323 -25.59 -8.65 43.21
N LEU A 324 -24.63 -8.64 44.13
CA LEU A 324 -23.32 -8.01 43.89
C LEU A 324 -22.47 -8.82 42.89
N ALA A 325 -22.59 -10.15 42.92
CA ALA A 325 -21.95 -11.02 41.94
C ALA A 325 -22.51 -10.80 40.52
N ASP A 326 -23.82 -10.57 40.37
CA ASP A 326 -24.44 -10.22 39.08
C ASP A 326 -23.90 -8.87 38.55
N GLU A 327 -23.81 -7.86 39.41
CA GLU A 327 -23.27 -6.53 39.07
C GLU A 327 -21.77 -6.60 38.72
N MET A 328 -20.99 -7.37 39.47
CA MET A 328 -19.57 -7.57 39.20
C MET A 328 -19.35 -8.41 37.93
N SER A 329 -20.20 -9.41 37.67
CA SER A 329 -20.15 -10.21 36.43
C SER A 329 -20.33 -9.32 35.21
N LEU A 330 -21.25 -8.35 35.27
CA LEU A 330 -21.42 -7.35 34.20
C LEU A 330 -20.19 -6.43 34.05
N SER A 331 -19.58 -6.02 35.15
CA SER A 331 -18.40 -5.14 35.13
C SER A 331 -17.16 -5.85 34.58
N LEU A 332 -16.94 -7.12 34.97
CA LEU A 332 -15.88 -7.97 34.43
C LEU A 332 -16.11 -8.29 32.95
N GLU A 333 -17.36 -8.51 32.53
CA GLU A 333 -17.70 -8.72 31.13
C GLU A 333 -17.47 -7.45 30.29
N LYS A 334 -17.82 -6.26 30.81
CA LYS A 334 -17.51 -4.97 30.16
C LYS A 334 -16.01 -4.75 30.02
N ALA A 335 -15.22 -5.05 31.06
CA ALA A 335 -13.76 -4.95 31.01
C ALA A 335 -13.17 -5.91 29.95
N ARG A 336 -13.67 -7.15 29.91
CA ARG A 336 -13.28 -8.17 28.93
C ARG A 336 -13.59 -7.75 27.48
N VAL A 337 -14.81 -7.27 27.23
CA VAL A 337 -15.24 -6.78 25.91
C VAL A 337 -14.43 -5.56 25.50
N GLY A 338 -14.21 -4.62 26.42
CA GLY A 338 -13.39 -3.42 26.15
C GLY A 338 -11.94 -3.76 25.78
N GLU A 339 -11.34 -4.76 26.43
CA GLU A 339 -10.00 -5.23 26.08
C GLU A 339 -9.96 -5.92 24.71
N LEU A 340 -10.96 -6.73 24.40
CA LEU A 340 -11.09 -7.37 23.09
C LEU A 340 -11.26 -6.32 21.98
N GLU A 341 -12.10 -5.30 22.21
CA GLU A 341 -12.27 -4.19 21.28
C GLU A 341 -10.98 -3.39 21.09
N ARG A 342 -10.21 -3.11 22.15
CA ARG A 342 -8.92 -2.41 22.05
C ARG A 342 -7.92 -3.22 21.23
N SER A 343 -7.78 -4.51 21.51
CA SER A 343 -6.91 -5.41 20.75
C SER A 343 -7.34 -5.47 19.28
N TRP A 344 -8.64 -5.52 19.00
CA TRP A 344 -9.19 -5.54 17.65
C TRP A 344 -8.96 -4.23 16.89
N ARG A 345 -9.15 -3.08 17.54
CA ARG A 345 -8.83 -1.77 16.97
C ARG A 345 -7.34 -1.65 16.66
N GLY A 346 -6.47 -2.13 17.54
CA GLY A 346 -5.03 -2.20 17.30
C GLY A 346 -4.68 -3.05 16.08
N TRP A 347 -5.33 -4.21 15.93
CA TRP A 347 -5.18 -5.08 14.77
C TRP A 347 -5.58 -4.38 13.47
N LEU A 348 -6.78 -3.79 13.42
CA LEU A 348 -7.28 -3.09 12.23
C LEU A 348 -6.41 -1.88 11.86
N SER A 349 -5.95 -1.10 12.85
CA SER A 349 -5.09 0.06 12.62
C SER A 349 -3.76 -0.35 12.02
N PHE A 350 -3.11 -1.39 12.56
CA PHE A 350 -1.84 -1.89 12.04
C PHE A 350 -1.98 -2.39 10.60
N VAL A 351 -3.03 -3.17 10.36
CA VAL A 351 -3.30 -3.78 9.07
C VAL A 351 -3.63 -2.71 8.01
N ALA A 352 -4.37 -1.66 8.38
CA ALA A 352 -4.60 -0.49 7.53
C ALA A 352 -3.31 0.27 7.21
N GLU A 353 -2.50 0.60 8.23
CA GLU A 353 -1.21 1.27 8.08
C GLU A 353 -0.26 0.47 7.16
N ALA A 354 -0.16 -0.84 7.37
CA ALA A 354 0.60 -1.75 6.52
C ALA A 354 0.10 -1.71 5.07
N SER A 355 -1.22 -1.67 4.85
CA SER A 355 -1.78 -1.58 3.51
C SER A 355 -1.43 -0.29 2.80
N ASP A 356 -1.50 0.85 3.49
CA ASP A 356 -1.18 2.14 2.90
C ASP A 356 0.31 2.22 2.54
N LEU A 357 1.18 1.75 3.43
CA LEU A 357 2.63 1.69 3.19
C LEU A 357 3.00 0.77 2.03
N LEU A 358 2.38 -0.42 1.96
CA LEU A 358 2.66 -1.38 0.89
C LEU A 358 2.07 -0.96 -0.46
N ALA A 359 0.97 -0.20 -0.48
CA ALA A 359 0.38 0.33 -1.71
C ALA A 359 1.18 1.50 -2.29
N GLY A 360 1.92 2.25 -1.47
CA GLY A 360 2.69 3.43 -1.89
C GLY A 360 3.98 3.14 -2.66
N THR A 361 4.41 1.88 -2.77
CA THR A 361 5.66 1.48 -3.42
C THR A 361 5.41 0.57 -4.63
N LEU A 362 5.98 0.93 -5.77
CA LEU A 362 5.96 0.12 -7.00
C LEU A 362 7.31 -0.57 -7.27
N ASP A 363 8.26 -0.45 -6.35
CA ASP A 363 9.58 -1.09 -6.44
C ASP A 363 9.59 -2.41 -5.66
N GLN A 364 9.96 -3.49 -6.34
CA GLN A 364 9.85 -4.84 -5.78
C GLN A 364 10.77 -5.04 -4.55
N GLU A 365 12.00 -4.52 -4.56
CA GLU A 365 12.97 -4.69 -3.47
C GLU A 365 12.54 -3.87 -2.25
N ARG A 366 12.13 -2.62 -2.45
CA ARG A 366 11.62 -1.75 -1.39
C ARG A 366 10.36 -2.32 -0.74
N THR A 367 9.44 -2.88 -1.54
CA THR A 367 8.25 -3.53 -1.01
C THR A 367 8.60 -4.71 -0.10
N MET A 368 9.56 -5.56 -0.49
CA MET A 368 10.01 -6.67 0.38
C MET A 368 10.67 -6.19 1.67
N ALA A 369 11.46 -5.11 1.60
CA ALA A 369 12.06 -4.51 2.79
C ALA A 369 10.99 -3.96 3.76
N LEU A 370 9.98 -3.26 3.23
CA LEU A 370 8.86 -2.75 4.02
C LEU A 370 8.06 -3.88 4.68
N VAL A 371 7.82 -4.99 3.97
CA VAL A 371 7.18 -6.18 4.55
C VAL A 371 7.96 -6.68 5.76
N ALA A 372 9.28 -6.81 5.66
CA ALA A 372 10.11 -7.27 6.76
C ALA A 372 10.10 -6.31 7.96
N GLN A 373 10.10 -5.00 7.70
CA GLN A 373 10.01 -3.94 8.71
C GLN A 373 8.62 -3.87 9.39
N LEU A 374 7.55 -4.24 8.68
CA LEU A 374 6.21 -4.33 9.28
C LEU A 374 6.09 -5.53 10.22
N VAL A 375 6.79 -6.62 9.91
CA VAL A 375 6.85 -7.83 10.74
C VAL A 375 7.72 -7.62 11.98
N VAL A 376 8.88 -6.99 11.84
CA VAL A 376 9.89 -6.87 12.90
C VAL A 376 9.90 -5.45 13.48
N PRO A 377 9.78 -5.26 14.81
CA PRO A 377 9.83 -6.26 15.88
C PRO A 377 8.44 -6.73 16.37
N ARG A 378 7.36 -6.30 15.72
CA ARG A 378 5.98 -6.45 16.24
C ARG A 378 5.50 -7.91 16.34
N LEU A 379 5.82 -8.72 15.34
CA LEU A 379 5.36 -10.12 15.22
C LEU A 379 6.46 -11.14 15.47
N ALA A 380 7.72 -10.76 15.20
CA ALA A 380 8.86 -11.64 15.23
C ALA A 380 10.16 -10.88 15.48
N THR A 381 11.20 -11.60 15.88
CA THR A 381 12.55 -11.04 16.09
C THR A 381 13.30 -10.89 14.77
N TRP A 382 12.94 -11.68 13.76
CA TRP A 382 13.44 -11.56 12.40
C TRP A 382 12.42 -12.01 11.36
N CYS A 383 12.65 -11.60 10.12
CA CYS A 383 11.83 -11.89 8.96
C CYS A 383 12.72 -12.15 7.74
N ALA A 384 12.35 -13.12 6.94
CA ALA A 384 12.97 -13.43 5.66
C ALA A 384 11.89 -13.57 4.58
N VAL A 385 12.18 -13.09 3.38
CA VAL A 385 11.28 -13.16 2.24
C VAL A 385 11.94 -13.98 1.15
N TYR A 386 11.26 -15.05 0.76
CA TYR A 386 11.63 -15.90 -0.37
C TYR A 386 10.75 -15.57 -1.56
N THR A 387 11.33 -15.52 -2.75
CA THR A 387 10.60 -15.33 -4.01
C THR A 387 10.62 -16.61 -4.82
N VAL A 388 9.50 -16.94 -5.46
CA VAL A 388 9.40 -18.07 -6.39
C VAL A 388 9.39 -17.53 -7.82
N THR A 389 10.20 -18.14 -8.68
CA THR A 389 10.12 -17.94 -10.14
C THR A 389 9.72 -19.25 -10.81
N GLU A 390 9.16 -19.20 -12.02
CA GLU A 390 8.75 -20.42 -12.74
C GLU A 390 9.93 -21.35 -13.10
N ALA A 391 11.16 -20.82 -13.09
CA ALA A 391 12.37 -21.52 -13.51
C ALA A 391 13.27 -21.98 -12.35
N GLU A 392 13.17 -21.37 -11.17
CA GLU A 392 14.08 -21.59 -10.04
C GLU A 392 13.33 -21.88 -8.73
N PRO A 393 13.92 -22.71 -7.84
CA PRO A 393 13.38 -22.94 -6.50
C PRO A 393 13.32 -21.63 -5.69
N ASP A 394 12.62 -21.67 -4.55
CA ASP A 394 12.45 -20.54 -3.63
C ASP A 394 13.80 -19.86 -3.34
N ARG A 395 13.98 -18.63 -3.86
CA ARG A 395 15.21 -17.85 -3.69
C ARG A 395 15.06 -16.89 -2.53
N LEU A 396 16.03 -16.89 -1.61
CA LEU A 396 16.08 -15.92 -0.52
C LEU A 396 16.31 -14.50 -1.10
N ALA A 397 15.29 -13.65 -1.02
CA ALA A 397 15.31 -12.32 -1.61
C ALA A 397 15.64 -11.24 -0.59
N TYR A 398 15.17 -11.38 0.66
CA TYR A 398 15.40 -10.40 1.70
C TYR A 398 15.49 -11.05 3.08
N VAL A 399 16.31 -10.48 3.98
CA VAL A 399 16.48 -10.91 5.39
C VAL A 399 16.62 -9.68 6.25
N TRP A 400 15.90 -9.65 7.37
CA TRP A 400 15.94 -8.59 8.37
C TRP A 400 15.86 -9.17 9.77
N HIS A 401 16.76 -8.73 10.66
CA HIS A 401 16.77 -9.10 12.07
C HIS A 401 16.65 -7.83 12.94
N ALA A 402 15.98 -7.90 14.09
CA ALA A 402 15.79 -6.76 14.99
C ALA A 402 17.12 -6.18 15.53
N ASP A 403 18.12 -7.06 15.67
CA ASP A 403 19.53 -6.71 15.88
C ASP A 403 20.30 -6.82 14.56
N GLU A 404 20.78 -5.68 14.05
CA GLU A 404 21.46 -5.55 12.77
C GLU A 404 22.70 -6.46 12.67
N ASN A 405 23.43 -6.63 13.78
CA ASN A 405 24.66 -7.43 13.82
C ASN A 405 24.43 -8.93 13.57
N ARG A 406 23.17 -9.38 13.66
CA ARG A 406 22.79 -10.79 13.48
C ARG A 406 22.22 -11.10 12.10
N SER A 407 22.00 -10.07 11.27
CA SER A 407 21.39 -10.23 9.94
C SER A 407 22.24 -11.07 8.99
N ASP A 408 23.57 -10.93 9.04
CA ASP A 408 24.47 -11.65 8.14
C ASP A 408 24.58 -13.13 8.50
N GLY A 409 24.77 -13.46 9.80
CA GLY A 409 24.75 -14.84 10.27
C GLY A 409 23.41 -15.54 10.03
N LEU A 410 22.29 -14.81 10.21
CA LEU A 410 20.96 -15.31 9.86
C LEU A 410 20.81 -15.57 8.34
N ARG A 411 21.31 -14.66 7.50
CA ARG A 411 21.27 -14.82 6.04
C ARG A 411 22.03 -16.06 5.61
N GLU A 412 23.24 -16.27 6.13
CA GLU A 412 24.04 -17.46 5.85
C GLU A 412 23.33 -18.74 6.31
N LEU A 413 22.73 -18.73 7.50
CA LEU A 413 21.92 -19.84 8.00
C LEU A 413 20.74 -20.18 7.06
N LEU A 414 19.99 -19.16 6.63
CA LEU A 414 18.82 -19.33 5.77
C LEU A 414 19.15 -19.75 4.33
N GLN A 415 20.36 -19.45 3.86
CA GLN A 415 20.86 -19.93 2.55
C GLN A 415 21.24 -21.42 2.59
N HIS A 416 21.71 -21.91 3.74
CA HIS A 416 22.08 -23.31 3.95
C HIS A 416 20.94 -24.18 4.50
N ALA A 417 19.91 -23.56 5.10
CA ALA A 417 18.70 -24.23 5.49
C ALA A 417 18.02 -24.83 4.23
N GLY A 418 17.48 -26.05 4.35
CA GLY A 418 16.73 -26.68 3.26
C GLY A 418 15.58 -25.82 2.74
N GLY A 419 14.99 -26.19 1.59
CA GLY A 419 13.91 -25.41 0.97
C GLY A 419 12.72 -25.12 1.90
N VAL A 420 12.07 -23.97 1.68
CA VAL A 420 10.85 -23.59 2.40
C VAL A 420 9.72 -24.57 2.03
N PRO A 421 8.79 -24.92 2.95
CA PRO A 421 7.75 -25.90 2.66
C PRO A 421 6.89 -25.39 1.49
N PRO A 422 6.61 -26.23 0.48
CA PRO A 422 5.84 -25.80 -0.67
C PRO A 422 4.32 -25.84 -0.37
N THR A 423 3.88 -25.17 0.70
CA THR A 423 2.49 -25.19 1.18
C THR A 423 1.76 -23.91 0.84
N ASP A 424 0.45 -24.01 0.60
CA ASP A 424 -0.44 -22.85 0.35
C ASP A 424 -1.08 -22.30 1.62
N THR A 425 -0.72 -22.86 2.78
CA THR A 425 -1.15 -22.41 4.11
C THR A 425 0.06 -22.14 5.01
N ALA A 426 -0.15 -21.33 6.06
CA ALA A 426 0.90 -21.11 7.06
C ALA A 426 1.23 -22.42 7.79
N ALA A 427 2.51 -22.64 8.06
CA ALA A 427 2.97 -23.85 8.74
C ALA A 427 4.27 -23.60 9.54
N PRO A 428 4.50 -24.36 10.62
CA PRO A 428 5.81 -24.41 11.27
C PRO A 428 6.88 -24.86 10.27
N TRP A 429 8.05 -24.22 10.31
CA TRP A 429 9.18 -24.57 9.45
C TRP A 429 10.39 -25.00 10.28
N ASN A 430 10.87 -26.22 10.06
CA ASN A 430 12.00 -26.79 10.81
C ASN A 430 13.30 -26.79 9.98
N GLY A 431 13.38 -25.99 8.91
CA GLY A 431 14.51 -25.96 7.98
C GLY A 431 15.84 -25.59 8.63
N LEU A 432 15.82 -24.76 9.68
CA LEU A 432 17.03 -24.34 10.40
C LEU A 432 17.79 -25.52 11.04
N ALA A 433 17.09 -26.59 11.42
CA ALA A 433 17.71 -27.78 12.02
C ALA A 433 18.58 -28.57 11.02
N THR A 434 18.40 -28.33 9.72
CA THR A 434 19.15 -29.03 8.65
C THR A 434 20.47 -28.36 8.28
N ALA A 435 20.72 -27.14 8.77
CA ALA A 435 21.93 -26.40 8.46
C ALA A 435 23.17 -26.99 9.18
N PRO A 436 24.38 -26.85 8.58
CA PRO A 436 25.64 -27.26 9.19
C PRO A 436 25.88 -26.64 10.58
N GLU A 437 26.63 -27.34 11.45
CA GLU A 437 26.85 -26.94 12.84
C GLU A 437 27.65 -25.64 12.98
N ASP A 438 28.63 -25.43 12.10
CA ASP A 438 29.43 -24.19 11.99
C ASP A 438 28.56 -22.99 11.59
N VAL A 439 27.67 -23.16 10.61
CA VAL A 439 26.72 -22.12 10.19
C VAL A 439 25.71 -21.80 11.30
N ARG A 440 25.21 -22.82 12.00
CA ARG A 440 24.33 -22.65 13.16
C ARG A 440 25.04 -21.91 14.31
N ALA A 441 26.31 -22.21 14.56
CA ALA A 441 27.11 -21.52 15.56
C ALA A 441 27.28 -20.03 15.22
N ALA A 442 27.47 -19.69 13.94
CA ALA A 442 27.56 -18.30 13.47
C ALA A 442 26.25 -17.51 13.64
N ALA A 443 25.09 -18.16 13.50
CA ALA A 443 23.78 -17.53 13.71
C ALA A 443 23.36 -17.39 15.19
N GLY A 444 24.12 -17.99 16.11
CA GLY A 444 23.86 -17.96 17.55
C GLY A 444 22.47 -18.49 17.92
N ASP A 445 21.79 -17.81 18.83
CA ASP A 445 20.46 -18.23 19.33
C ASP A 445 19.40 -18.35 18.24
N SER A 446 19.56 -17.65 17.10
CA SER A 446 18.58 -17.65 16.00
C SER A 446 18.47 -19.02 15.34
N ALA A 447 19.50 -19.86 15.47
CA ALA A 447 19.47 -21.24 14.98
C ALA A 447 18.50 -22.14 15.78
N ALA A 448 18.12 -21.73 17.00
CA ALA A 448 17.19 -22.45 17.86
C ALA A 448 15.77 -21.87 17.84
N ASP A 449 15.54 -20.81 17.07
CA ASP A 449 14.25 -20.11 17.03
C ASP A 449 13.11 -21.01 16.56
N GLN A 450 11.91 -20.75 17.08
CA GLN A 450 10.69 -21.28 16.49
C GLN A 450 10.36 -20.47 15.24
N VAL A 451 10.07 -21.16 14.15
CA VAL A 451 9.92 -20.52 12.84
C VAL A 451 8.60 -20.92 12.21
N TYR A 452 7.95 -19.94 11.57
CA TYR A 452 6.74 -20.15 10.77
C TYR A 452 6.95 -19.59 9.37
N ALA A 453 6.41 -20.31 8.39
CA ALA A 453 6.37 -19.92 6.99
C ALA A 453 4.93 -19.55 6.60
N PHE A 454 4.78 -18.44 5.89
CA PHE A 454 3.52 -17.86 5.43
C PHE A 454 3.60 -17.65 3.92
N PRO A 455 2.79 -18.35 3.11
CA PRO A 455 2.89 -18.24 1.66
C PRO A 455 2.40 -16.87 1.19
N LEU A 456 3.10 -16.33 0.19
CA LEU A 456 2.69 -15.14 -0.55
C LEU A 456 1.88 -15.60 -1.76
N ILE A 457 0.55 -15.56 -1.64
CA ILE A 457 -0.36 -15.96 -2.72
C ILE A 457 -1.03 -14.72 -3.29
N ALA A 458 -0.78 -14.47 -4.57
CA ALA A 458 -1.43 -13.40 -5.33
C ALA A 458 -2.14 -14.03 -6.53
N ARG A 459 -3.40 -13.66 -6.77
CA ARG A 459 -4.19 -14.13 -7.93
C ARG A 459 -4.22 -15.66 -8.11
N GLY A 460 -4.22 -16.40 -6.99
CA GLY A 460 -4.23 -17.87 -6.99
C GLY A 460 -2.89 -18.55 -7.29
N ARG A 461 -1.78 -17.79 -7.40
CA ARG A 461 -0.43 -18.34 -7.55
C ARG A 461 0.46 -17.97 -6.36
N ARG A 462 1.31 -18.90 -5.92
CA ARG A 462 2.36 -18.62 -4.95
C ARG A 462 3.49 -17.86 -5.64
N ILE A 463 3.77 -16.65 -5.19
CA ILE A 463 4.86 -15.79 -5.70
C ILE A 463 6.07 -15.77 -4.77
N GLY A 464 5.94 -16.32 -3.56
CA GLY A 464 6.98 -16.29 -2.54
C GLY A 464 6.49 -16.87 -1.21
N THR A 465 7.32 -16.77 -0.19
CA THR A 465 7.02 -17.14 1.19
C THR A 465 7.69 -16.17 2.13
N ILE A 466 6.94 -15.65 3.12
CA ILE A 466 7.51 -14.95 4.26
C ILE A 466 7.81 -15.97 5.34
N VAL A 467 9.00 -15.89 5.91
CA VAL A 467 9.41 -16.70 7.05
C VAL A 467 9.72 -15.78 8.21
N ILE A 468 9.20 -16.08 9.39
CA ILE A 468 9.42 -15.29 10.61
C ILE A 468 9.84 -16.19 11.75
N GLY A 469 10.72 -15.69 12.64
CA GLY A 469 11.21 -16.45 13.78
C GLY A 469 11.23 -15.71 15.11
N ARG A 470 11.10 -16.48 16.20
CA ARG A 470 11.13 -16.01 17.59
C ARG A 470 11.99 -16.94 18.46
N PRO A 471 12.59 -16.42 19.56
CA PRO A 471 13.39 -17.20 20.48
C PRO A 471 12.73 -18.49 20.98
N ALA A 472 13.55 -19.53 21.16
CA ALA A 472 13.13 -20.81 21.74
C ALA A 472 12.47 -20.61 23.12
N GLY A 473 11.16 -20.82 23.21
CA GLY A 473 10.36 -20.63 24.44
C GLY A 473 9.22 -19.63 24.28
N ASP A 474 9.31 -18.76 23.27
CA ASP A 474 8.28 -17.76 22.96
C ASP A 474 7.38 -18.24 21.81
N ARG A 475 6.31 -18.96 22.16
CA ARG A 475 5.37 -19.51 21.17
C ARG A 475 4.65 -18.39 20.41
N PHE A 476 4.40 -18.61 19.11
CA PHE A 476 3.50 -17.76 18.35
C PHE A 476 2.07 -17.86 18.90
N PRO A 477 1.48 -16.77 19.43
CA PRO A 477 0.06 -16.78 19.78
C PRO A 477 -0.77 -16.88 18.49
N ARG A 478 -1.96 -17.51 18.58
CA ARG A 478 -2.85 -17.65 17.41
C ARG A 478 -3.13 -16.31 16.72
N SER A 479 -3.34 -15.26 17.50
CA SER A 479 -3.54 -13.90 16.98
C SER A 479 -2.35 -13.35 16.18
N ALA A 480 -1.10 -13.72 16.52
CA ALA A 480 0.07 -13.31 15.75
C ALA A 480 0.18 -14.09 14.42
N ILE A 481 -0.22 -15.36 14.42
CA ILE A 481 -0.28 -16.18 13.19
C ILE A 481 -1.36 -15.61 12.27
N GLU A 482 -2.57 -15.37 12.79
CA GLU A 482 -3.68 -14.75 12.04
C GLU A 482 -3.29 -13.38 11.47
N LEU A 483 -2.55 -12.57 12.25
CA LEU A 483 -2.07 -11.28 11.77
C LEU A 483 -0.97 -11.41 10.70
N ALA A 484 -0.03 -12.35 10.87
CA ALA A 484 1.00 -12.62 9.88
C ALA A 484 0.40 -13.16 8.57
N GLU A 485 -0.68 -13.96 8.63
CA GLU A 485 -1.44 -14.42 7.46
C GLU A 485 -2.17 -13.28 6.73
N GLU A 486 -2.76 -12.33 7.45
CA GLU A 486 -3.38 -11.15 6.83
C GLU A 486 -2.30 -10.24 6.19
N LEU A 487 -1.18 -10.06 6.88
CA LEU A 487 -0.05 -9.29 6.36
C LEU A 487 0.57 -9.97 5.13
N SER A 488 0.71 -11.30 5.14
CA SER A 488 1.26 -12.05 4.00
C SER A 488 0.35 -11.93 2.77
N ARG A 489 -0.97 -11.95 2.94
CA ARG A 489 -1.92 -11.71 1.83
C ARG A 489 -1.76 -10.31 1.23
N ARG A 490 -1.57 -9.28 2.05
CA ARG A 490 -1.36 -7.89 1.56
C ARG A 490 0.00 -7.72 0.90
N ALA A 491 1.04 -8.25 1.54
CA ALA A 491 2.39 -8.31 0.99
C ALA A 491 2.41 -9.03 -0.36
N ALA A 492 1.69 -10.14 -0.50
CA ALA A 492 1.62 -10.88 -1.75
C ALA A 492 1.06 -10.02 -2.89
N LEU A 493 -0.05 -9.31 -2.65
CA LEU A 493 -0.62 -8.41 -3.66
C LEU A 493 0.31 -7.24 -3.99
N ALA A 494 0.95 -6.64 -2.99
CA ALA A 494 1.88 -5.53 -3.20
C ALA A 494 3.12 -5.95 -3.99
N VAL A 495 3.74 -7.08 -3.62
CA VAL A 495 4.90 -7.65 -4.32
C VAL A 495 4.53 -8.09 -5.75
N ASP A 496 3.35 -8.69 -5.97
CA ASP A 496 2.87 -9.05 -7.31
C ASP A 496 2.69 -7.81 -8.19
N ASN A 497 2.06 -6.76 -7.66
CA ASN A 497 1.84 -5.51 -8.39
C ASN A 497 3.17 -4.81 -8.73
N ALA A 498 4.10 -4.71 -7.76
CA ALA A 498 5.42 -4.13 -8.00
C ALA A 498 6.21 -4.93 -9.05
N ARG A 499 6.14 -6.27 -9.01
CA ARG A 499 6.76 -7.14 -10.02
C ARG A 499 6.14 -6.94 -11.41
N LEU A 500 4.81 -6.89 -11.51
CA LEU A 500 4.11 -6.68 -12.78
C LEU A 500 4.44 -5.31 -13.39
N PHE A 501 4.43 -4.26 -12.57
CA PHE A 501 4.79 -2.92 -13.00
C PHE A 501 6.25 -2.85 -13.48
N SER A 502 7.18 -3.44 -12.74
CA SER A 502 8.59 -3.52 -13.12
C SER A 502 8.78 -4.29 -14.43
N ALA A 503 8.07 -5.42 -14.60
CA ALA A 503 8.12 -6.20 -15.83
C ALA A 503 7.55 -5.44 -17.04
N GLN A 504 6.42 -4.73 -16.86
CA GLN A 504 5.81 -3.91 -17.89
C GLN A 504 6.76 -2.78 -18.34
N THR A 505 7.37 -2.08 -17.39
CA THR A 505 8.34 -1.01 -17.65
C THR A 505 9.55 -1.54 -18.41
N ALA A 506 10.09 -2.69 -17.99
CA ALA A 506 11.22 -3.33 -18.67
C ALA A 506 10.90 -3.76 -20.10
N MET A 507 9.72 -4.33 -20.34
CA MET A 507 9.26 -4.72 -21.69
C MET A 507 9.08 -3.51 -22.60
N SER A 508 8.43 -2.44 -22.12
CA SER A 508 8.26 -1.19 -22.87
C SER A 508 9.62 -0.59 -23.28
N SER A 509 10.52 -0.46 -22.31
CA SER A 509 11.88 0.04 -22.54
C SER A 509 12.68 -0.80 -23.53
N ALA A 510 12.54 -2.12 -23.49
CA ALA A 510 13.22 -3.02 -24.42
C ALA A 510 12.67 -2.90 -25.85
N LEU A 511 11.34 -2.85 -26.00
CA LEU A 511 10.69 -2.64 -27.30
C LEU A 511 11.11 -1.30 -27.91
N GLN A 512 11.07 -0.23 -27.13
CA GLN A 512 11.48 1.10 -27.58
C GLN A 512 12.95 1.15 -28.04
N ARG A 513 13.89 0.58 -27.27
CA ARG A 513 15.30 0.49 -27.68
C ARG A 513 15.50 -0.28 -28.98
N SER A 514 14.66 -1.28 -29.26
CA SER A 514 14.73 -2.03 -30.52
C SER A 514 14.25 -1.23 -31.74
N LEU A 515 13.35 -0.26 -31.52
CA LEU A 515 12.80 0.61 -32.57
C LEU A 515 13.73 1.77 -32.92
N LEU A 516 14.56 2.22 -31.98
CA LEU A 516 15.54 3.28 -32.22
C LEU A 516 16.68 2.81 -33.16
N PRO A 517 17.26 3.70 -33.99
CA PRO A 517 18.44 3.37 -34.80
C PRO A 517 19.65 3.01 -33.92
N PRO A 518 20.54 2.12 -34.38
CA PRO A 518 21.74 1.69 -33.63
C PRO A 518 22.78 2.80 -33.43
N GLY A 519 22.64 3.92 -34.14
CA GLY A 519 23.53 5.08 -34.07
C GLY A 519 23.27 6.04 -35.23
N ILE A 520 23.95 7.19 -35.20
CA ILE A 520 23.90 8.19 -36.28
C ILE A 520 25.17 8.01 -37.13
N PRO A 521 25.05 7.83 -38.45
CA PRO A 521 26.22 7.69 -39.32
C PRO A 521 26.95 9.02 -39.54
N GLU A 522 28.25 8.96 -39.83
CA GLU A 522 29.04 10.11 -40.26
C GLU A 522 28.78 10.43 -41.74
N ILE A 523 28.24 11.61 -42.02
CA ILE A 523 27.91 12.06 -43.38
C ILE A 523 28.95 13.11 -43.83
N PRO A 524 29.73 12.87 -44.90
CA PRO A 524 30.73 13.83 -45.36
C PRO A 524 30.13 15.20 -45.70
N GLY A 525 30.64 16.26 -45.05
CA GLY A 525 30.19 17.64 -45.28
C GLY A 525 28.93 18.04 -44.51
N LEU A 526 28.45 17.19 -43.59
CA LEU A 526 27.22 17.43 -42.82
C LEU A 526 27.40 17.02 -41.35
N GLU A 527 27.19 17.95 -40.43
CA GLU A 527 27.03 17.66 -39.02
C GLU A 527 25.57 17.23 -38.76
N VAL A 528 25.39 16.09 -38.08
CA VAL A 528 24.06 15.56 -37.72
C VAL A 528 23.96 15.46 -36.21
N ALA A 529 22.89 15.99 -35.63
CA ALA A 529 22.54 15.79 -34.23
C ALA A 529 21.08 15.37 -34.11
N VAL A 530 20.78 14.47 -33.19
CA VAL A 530 19.43 14.01 -32.90
C VAL A 530 19.19 14.07 -31.39
N VAL A 531 17.99 14.52 -31.01
CA VAL A 531 17.48 14.40 -29.64
C VAL A 531 16.18 13.62 -29.71
N TYR A 532 16.04 12.64 -28.82
CA TYR A 532 14.83 11.87 -28.63
C TYR A 532 14.58 11.70 -27.13
N GLU A 533 13.44 12.17 -26.65
CA GLU A 533 12.98 12.04 -25.27
C GLU A 533 11.54 11.52 -25.26
N PRO A 534 11.30 10.31 -24.76
CA PRO A 534 9.94 9.80 -24.68
C PRO A 534 9.12 10.45 -23.57
N ALA A 535 7.81 10.48 -23.77
CA ALA A 535 6.82 10.91 -22.78
C ALA A 535 6.69 9.90 -21.63
N GLY A 536 6.45 10.42 -20.42
CA GLY A 536 6.02 9.63 -19.26
C GLY A 536 7.10 8.83 -18.52
N GLU A 537 6.70 8.20 -17.41
CA GLU A 537 7.57 7.45 -16.48
C GLU A 537 7.95 6.04 -17.00
N GLY A 538 8.24 5.91 -18.30
CA GLY A 538 8.85 4.70 -18.90
C GLY A 538 7.95 3.47 -19.12
N SER A 539 6.65 3.56 -18.86
CA SER A 539 5.72 2.43 -19.03
C SER A 539 5.05 2.36 -20.41
N GLU A 540 5.09 3.41 -21.22
CA GLU A 540 4.48 3.44 -22.56
C GLU A 540 5.55 3.62 -23.64
N VAL A 541 5.32 3.03 -24.80
CA VAL A 541 6.20 3.21 -25.97
C VAL A 541 5.72 4.44 -26.72
N GLY A 542 6.65 5.35 -26.97
CA GLY A 542 6.41 6.56 -27.73
C GLY A 542 5.99 6.33 -29.19
N GLY A 543 5.22 7.27 -29.74
CA GLY A 543 4.82 7.33 -31.14
C GLY A 543 5.90 7.91 -32.05
N ASP A 544 6.78 8.75 -31.50
CA ASP A 544 7.86 9.41 -32.23
C ASP A 544 8.99 8.45 -32.63
N PHE A 545 9.51 8.62 -33.84
CA PHE A 545 10.73 7.96 -34.27
C PHE A 545 11.56 8.79 -35.23
N TYR A 546 12.83 8.40 -35.34
CA TYR A 546 13.76 8.95 -36.32
C TYR A 546 14.62 7.85 -36.93
N ASP A 547 15.20 8.12 -38.10
CA ASP A 547 16.24 7.30 -38.70
C ASP A 547 17.17 8.14 -39.58
N VAL A 548 18.45 7.78 -39.62
CA VAL A 548 19.45 8.36 -40.53
C VAL A 548 20.30 7.20 -41.06
N PHE A 549 20.30 6.99 -42.37
CA PHE A 549 20.87 5.78 -42.95
C PHE A 549 21.41 5.99 -44.36
N GLU A 550 22.34 5.13 -44.77
CA GLU A 550 22.88 5.12 -46.14
C GLU A 550 21.90 4.41 -47.09
N SER A 551 21.68 4.97 -48.28
CA SER A 551 20.90 4.37 -49.36
C SER A 551 21.79 4.27 -50.61
N GLY A 552 21.94 3.07 -51.19
CA GLY A 552 22.60 2.91 -52.49
C GLY A 552 23.79 1.95 -52.58
N LEU A 553 23.99 1.03 -51.63
CA LEU A 553 24.96 -0.06 -51.82
C LEU A 553 24.34 -1.18 -52.67
N ARG A 554 24.55 -1.15 -54.00
CA ARG A 554 24.52 -2.38 -54.80
C ARG A 554 25.92 -3.00 -54.78
N PRO A 555 26.08 -4.26 -54.33
CA PRO A 555 27.36 -4.97 -54.49
C PRO A 555 27.70 -5.08 -55.98
N GLY A 556 28.74 -4.39 -56.44
CA GLY A 556 29.28 -4.53 -57.79
C GLY A 556 29.12 -3.33 -58.74
N ASP A 557 28.47 -2.24 -58.36
CA ASP A 557 28.43 -1.02 -59.19
C ASP A 557 29.70 -0.15 -59.00
N PRO A 558 30.24 0.47 -60.08
CA PRO A 558 31.33 1.43 -59.96
C PRO A 558 30.85 2.66 -59.19
N VAL A 559 31.25 2.74 -57.92
CA VAL A 559 31.00 3.80 -56.91
C VAL A 559 29.96 4.85 -57.33
N PRO A 560 28.65 4.57 -57.21
CA PRO A 560 27.70 5.66 -57.09
C PRO A 560 28.05 6.45 -55.82
N ALA A 561 28.02 7.79 -55.89
CA ALA A 561 28.22 8.62 -54.71
C ALA A 561 27.23 8.19 -53.62
N SER A 562 27.71 7.79 -52.44
CA SER A 562 26.86 7.40 -51.31
C SER A 562 25.77 8.44 -51.09
N ARG A 563 24.50 8.02 -51.19
CA ARG A 563 23.35 8.85 -50.83
C ARG A 563 22.97 8.52 -49.40
N TRP A 564 22.58 9.54 -48.66
CA TRP A 564 22.11 9.38 -47.29
C TRP A 564 20.64 9.73 -47.24
N ARG A 565 19.91 9.16 -46.30
CA ARG A 565 18.50 9.49 -46.08
C ARG A 565 18.25 9.69 -44.60
N PHE A 566 17.25 10.50 -44.30
CA PHE A 566 16.76 10.68 -42.95
C PHE A 566 15.23 10.63 -42.94
N ALA A 567 14.68 10.20 -41.83
CA ALA A 567 13.26 10.20 -41.56
C ALA A 567 13.01 10.66 -40.12
N ILE A 568 11.95 11.42 -39.91
CA ILE A 568 11.41 11.75 -38.60
C ILE A 568 9.89 11.75 -38.72
N GLY A 569 9.21 11.09 -37.79
CA GLY A 569 7.77 10.94 -37.86
C GLY A 569 7.17 10.62 -36.52
N ASP A 570 5.86 10.84 -36.44
CA ASP A 570 5.03 10.58 -35.28
C ASP A 570 3.84 9.70 -35.68
N VAL A 571 3.72 8.56 -35.00
CA VAL A 571 2.56 7.67 -35.09
C VAL A 571 1.54 8.08 -34.04
N CYS A 572 0.33 8.40 -34.48
CA CYS A 572 -0.77 8.75 -33.59
C CYS A 572 -1.06 7.62 -32.57
N GLY A 573 -0.97 7.97 -31.29
CA GLY A 573 -1.25 7.09 -30.15
C GLY A 573 0.03 6.54 -29.51
N THR A 574 -0.11 5.85 -28.38
CA THR A 574 1.01 5.28 -27.62
C THR A 574 0.90 3.76 -27.51
N GLY A 575 1.99 3.11 -27.13
CA GLY A 575 2.00 1.69 -26.78
C GLY A 575 2.23 0.73 -27.95
N PRO A 576 1.85 -0.55 -27.80
CA PRO A 576 2.21 -1.62 -28.73
C PRO A 576 1.72 -1.42 -30.16
N GLU A 577 0.55 -0.81 -30.35
CA GLU A 577 -0.03 -0.55 -31.66
C GLU A 577 0.78 0.50 -32.44
N ALA A 578 1.19 1.59 -31.78
CA ALA A 578 2.05 2.63 -32.36
C ALA A 578 3.43 2.06 -32.68
N ALA A 579 4.01 1.31 -31.74
CA ALA A 579 5.28 0.61 -31.89
C ALA A 579 5.34 -0.30 -33.14
N ALA A 580 4.24 -1.00 -33.45
CA ALA A 580 4.16 -1.86 -34.63
C ALA A 580 4.24 -1.06 -35.95
N VAL A 581 3.59 0.11 -36.02
CA VAL A 581 3.62 0.99 -37.19
C VAL A 581 4.99 1.62 -37.35
N THR A 582 5.60 2.08 -36.24
CA THR A 582 6.97 2.60 -36.23
C THR A 582 7.96 1.57 -36.77
N GLY A 583 7.85 0.32 -36.32
CA GLY A 583 8.66 -0.79 -36.83
C GLY A 583 8.45 -1.03 -38.34
N LEU A 584 7.20 -1.09 -38.78
CA LEU A 584 6.84 -1.24 -40.20
C LEU A 584 7.39 -0.09 -41.04
N ALA A 585 7.16 1.16 -40.62
CA ALA A 585 7.56 2.36 -41.34
C ALA A 585 9.08 2.44 -41.49
N ARG A 586 9.83 2.31 -40.38
CA ARG A 586 11.29 2.38 -40.41
C ARG A 586 11.92 1.33 -41.30
N HIS A 587 11.48 0.07 -41.19
CA HIS A 587 12.02 -1.00 -42.03
C HIS A 587 11.60 -0.87 -43.50
N ALA A 588 10.35 -0.48 -43.77
CA ALA A 588 9.89 -0.20 -45.13
C ALA A 588 10.69 0.95 -45.77
N LEU A 589 10.96 2.04 -45.05
CA LEU A 589 11.76 3.17 -45.54
C LEU A 589 13.14 2.71 -46.00
N ARG A 590 13.82 1.87 -45.20
CA ARG A 590 15.14 1.33 -45.54
C ARG A 590 15.10 0.39 -46.75
N ILE A 591 14.13 -0.52 -46.80
CA ILE A 591 13.98 -1.49 -47.90
C ILE A 591 13.67 -0.76 -49.21
N LEU A 592 12.67 0.12 -49.21
CA LEU A 592 12.25 0.87 -50.40
C LEU A 592 13.34 1.85 -50.87
N ALA A 593 14.10 2.43 -49.93
CA ALA A 593 15.26 3.25 -50.29
C ALA A 593 16.41 2.44 -50.91
N ALA A 594 16.62 1.19 -50.48
CA ALA A 594 17.63 0.31 -51.06
C ALA A 594 17.28 -0.09 -52.51
N GLU A 595 16.00 -0.03 -52.89
CA GLU A 595 15.52 -0.21 -54.27
C GLU A 595 15.68 1.05 -55.15
N ASP A 596 16.38 2.09 -54.67
CA ASP A 596 16.62 3.36 -55.37
C ASP A 596 15.33 4.13 -55.72
N MET A 597 14.25 3.90 -54.95
CA MET A 597 13.00 4.62 -55.10
C MET A 597 13.14 6.08 -54.66
N SER A 598 12.53 7.01 -55.41
CA SER A 598 12.45 8.42 -55.02
C SER A 598 11.67 8.60 -53.71
N VAL A 599 11.95 9.68 -52.97
CA VAL A 599 11.27 10.01 -51.70
C VAL A 599 9.73 9.95 -51.82
N PRO A 600 9.08 10.53 -52.84
CA PRO A 600 7.63 10.43 -53.00
C PRO A 600 7.14 9.01 -53.26
N ALA A 601 7.86 8.24 -54.09
CA ALA A 601 7.48 6.86 -54.40
C ALA A 601 7.56 5.97 -53.15
N VAL A 602 8.56 6.19 -52.29
CA VAL A 602 8.68 5.54 -50.99
C VAL A 602 7.46 5.85 -50.13
N LEU A 603 7.07 7.13 -50.00
CA LEU A 603 5.92 7.54 -49.19
C LEU A 603 4.59 7.01 -49.75
N THR A 604 4.38 7.03 -51.07
CA THR A 604 3.20 6.42 -51.70
C THR A 604 3.12 4.92 -51.42
N ARG A 605 4.25 4.21 -51.44
CA ARG A 605 4.27 2.77 -51.13
C ARG A 605 4.05 2.50 -49.64
N LEU A 606 4.67 3.29 -48.76
CA LEU A 606 4.46 3.23 -47.33
C LEU A 606 3.01 3.50 -46.94
N ASN A 607 2.36 4.50 -47.56
CA ASN A 607 0.94 4.79 -47.35
C ASN A 607 0.07 3.56 -47.62
N ARG A 608 0.33 2.84 -48.72
CA ARG A 608 -0.40 1.60 -49.05
C ARG A 608 -0.13 0.46 -48.06
N LEU A 609 1.08 0.36 -47.53
CA LEU A 609 1.41 -0.64 -46.50
C LEU A 609 0.65 -0.35 -45.20
N ILE A 610 0.61 0.91 -44.78
CA ILE A 610 -0.11 1.34 -43.57
C ILE A 610 -1.63 1.13 -43.74
N LEU A 611 -2.20 1.50 -44.89
CA LEU A 611 -3.63 1.26 -45.20
C LEU A 611 -3.98 -0.25 -45.23
N GLY A 612 -3.02 -1.11 -45.57
CA GLY A 612 -3.19 -2.55 -45.61
C GLY A 612 -3.26 -3.25 -44.25
N GLU A 613 -2.86 -2.58 -43.16
CA GLU A 613 -2.86 -3.14 -41.79
C GLU A 613 -4.27 -3.19 -41.15
N GLY A 614 -5.30 -2.59 -41.77
CA GLY A 614 -6.71 -2.71 -41.37
C GLY A 614 -7.34 -1.47 -40.71
N GLU A 615 -8.60 -1.56 -40.28
CA GLU A 615 -9.45 -0.44 -39.81
C GLU A 615 -9.02 0.23 -38.49
N ARG A 616 -7.99 -0.28 -37.82
CA ARG A 616 -7.42 0.39 -36.64
C ARG A 616 -6.56 1.55 -37.15
N GLY A 617 -7.20 2.69 -37.40
CA GLY A 617 -6.63 3.90 -37.97
C GLY A 617 -5.26 4.25 -37.40
N ARG A 618 -4.21 3.96 -38.17
CA ARG A 618 -2.82 4.24 -37.84
C ARG A 618 -2.38 5.43 -38.69
N LEU A 619 -2.58 6.61 -38.12
CA LEU A 619 -2.19 7.88 -38.69
C LEU A 619 -0.69 8.07 -38.43
N LEU A 620 0.06 8.41 -39.48
CA LEU A 620 1.50 8.67 -39.35
C LEU A 620 1.82 10.01 -40.01
N THR A 621 2.40 10.93 -39.24
CA THR A 621 3.10 12.08 -39.80
C THR A 621 4.53 11.68 -40.11
N LEU A 622 5.06 12.08 -41.27
CA LEU A 622 6.42 11.70 -41.66
C LEU A 622 7.07 12.78 -42.52
N LEU A 623 8.25 13.23 -42.10
CA LEU A 623 9.20 13.92 -42.94
C LEU A 623 10.30 12.94 -43.35
N HIS A 624 10.46 12.73 -44.65
CA HIS A 624 11.50 11.88 -45.22
C HIS A 624 12.33 12.66 -46.23
N GLY A 625 13.66 12.50 -46.18
CA GLY A 625 14.58 13.23 -47.05
C GLY A 625 15.74 12.38 -47.56
N GLU A 626 16.18 12.69 -48.77
CA GLU A 626 17.40 12.19 -49.38
C GLU A 626 18.44 13.32 -49.45
N ILE A 627 19.63 13.04 -48.94
CA ILE A 627 20.79 13.91 -48.89
C ILE A 627 21.78 13.46 -49.96
N ALA A 628 22.13 14.40 -50.84
CA ALA A 628 23.17 14.22 -51.84
C ALA A 628 24.23 15.32 -51.72
N ALA A 629 25.50 14.97 -51.88
CA ALA A 629 26.57 15.95 -51.95
C ALA A 629 26.41 16.87 -53.17
N ARG A 630 26.65 18.18 -52.99
CA ARG A 630 26.64 19.13 -54.12
C ARG A 630 27.87 18.94 -55.01
N ARG A 631 27.71 19.22 -56.31
CA ARG A 631 28.80 19.15 -57.31
C ARG A 631 29.91 20.18 -57.05
N ARG A 632 29.54 21.34 -56.50
CA ARG A 632 30.48 22.29 -55.90
C ARG A 632 30.58 21.90 -54.42
N ARG A 633 31.78 21.80 -53.84
CA ARG A 633 31.99 21.40 -52.44
C ARG A 633 31.55 22.52 -51.46
N ASP A 634 30.34 23.05 -51.62
CA ASP A 634 29.80 24.20 -50.89
C ASP A 634 28.57 23.83 -50.02
N GLY A 635 28.29 22.53 -49.85
CA GLY A 635 27.23 22.03 -48.97
C GLY A 635 26.57 20.76 -49.51
N VAL A 636 25.30 20.57 -49.15
CA VAL A 636 24.49 19.41 -49.55
C VAL A 636 23.17 19.85 -50.20
N THR A 637 22.62 19.01 -51.06
CA THR A 637 21.26 19.16 -51.59
C THR A 637 20.39 18.10 -50.92
N ILE A 638 19.29 18.54 -50.32
CA ILE A 638 18.30 17.69 -49.66
C ILE A 638 17.02 17.72 -50.47
N LYS A 639 16.56 16.55 -50.88
CA LYS A 639 15.23 16.34 -51.48
C LYS A 639 14.33 15.74 -50.43
N LEU A 640 13.25 16.41 -50.06
CA LEU A 640 12.41 16.01 -48.94
C LEU A 640 10.92 16.08 -49.28
N THR A 641 10.13 15.35 -48.51
CA THR A 641 8.66 15.35 -48.58
C THR A 641 8.12 15.33 -47.16
N SER A 642 7.22 16.26 -46.84
CA SER A 642 6.53 16.34 -45.55
C SER A 642 5.09 15.85 -45.66
N ALA A 643 4.81 14.64 -45.18
CA ALA A 643 3.49 14.04 -45.12
C ALA A 643 2.87 14.26 -43.73
N GLY A 644 2.08 15.32 -43.57
CA GLY A 644 1.41 15.70 -42.33
C GLY A 644 2.33 16.19 -41.21
N HIS A 645 3.65 16.17 -41.41
CA HIS A 645 4.64 16.51 -40.40
C HIS A 645 4.88 18.03 -40.32
N PRO A 646 5.25 18.58 -39.15
CA PRO A 646 5.63 19.98 -39.03
C PRO A 646 6.67 20.39 -40.08
N PRO A 647 6.52 21.56 -40.75
CA PRO A 647 7.49 22.01 -41.75
C PRO A 647 8.90 22.13 -41.16
N PRO A 648 9.93 21.53 -41.78
CA PRO A 648 11.29 21.72 -41.33
C PRO A 648 11.73 23.16 -41.57
N LEU A 649 12.57 23.68 -40.67
CA LEU A 649 13.03 25.07 -40.69
C LEU A 649 14.50 25.15 -41.12
N VAL A 650 14.81 26.09 -42.01
CA VAL A 650 16.18 26.44 -42.40
C VAL A 650 16.58 27.74 -41.72
N LEU A 651 17.72 27.71 -41.02
CA LEU A 651 18.41 28.87 -40.49
C LEU A 651 19.57 29.24 -41.41
N ASP A 652 19.59 30.49 -41.86
CA ASP A 652 20.74 31.05 -42.57
C ASP A 652 21.78 31.65 -41.60
N PRO A 653 23.03 31.88 -42.04
CA PRO A 653 24.07 32.50 -41.22
C PRO A 653 23.76 33.93 -40.77
N GLU A 654 22.87 34.63 -41.48
CA GLU A 654 22.40 35.99 -41.17
C GLU A 654 21.29 36.03 -40.11
N GLY A 655 20.76 34.86 -39.70
CA GLY A 655 19.72 34.72 -38.68
C GLY A 655 18.29 34.69 -39.22
N GLY A 656 18.11 34.65 -40.55
CA GLY A 656 16.84 34.41 -41.19
C GLY A 656 16.41 32.95 -41.03
N VAL A 657 15.11 32.75 -40.75
CA VAL A 657 14.49 31.42 -40.64
C VAL A 657 13.38 31.32 -41.66
N ARG A 658 13.36 30.20 -42.41
CA ARG A 658 12.33 29.91 -43.41
C ARG A 658 11.92 28.44 -43.38
N GLU A 659 10.71 28.13 -43.79
CA GLU A 659 10.28 26.75 -44.00
C GLU A 659 11.00 26.12 -45.22
N ALA A 660 11.24 24.82 -45.14
CA ALA A 660 11.98 24.05 -46.14
C ALA A 660 11.09 23.06 -46.93
N ALA A 661 9.84 22.86 -46.52
CA ALA A 661 8.90 21.95 -47.15
C ALA A 661 7.48 22.53 -47.16
N SER A 662 6.71 22.18 -48.17
CA SER A 662 5.27 22.43 -48.20
C SER A 662 4.53 21.29 -47.47
N PRO A 663 3.53 21.58 -46.62
CA PRO A 663 2.71 20.54 -45.99
C PRO A 663 1.94 19.70 -47.03
N GLN A 664 1.92 18.38 -46.84
CA GLN A 664 1.14 17.43 -47.64
C GLN A 664 0.29 16.54 -46.72
N PRO A 665 -0.72 15.80 -47.21
CA PRO A 665 -1.54 14.93 -46.37
C PRO A 665 -0.72 13.89 -45.58
N LEU A 666 -1.17 13.56 -44.37
CA LEU A 666 -0.57 12.49 -43.55
C LEU A 666 -0.78 11.09 -44.16
N LEU A 667 0.05 10.14 -43.74
CA LEU A 667 -0.02 8.75 -44.16
C LEU A 667 -1.12 7.98 -43.39
N GLY A 668 -1.73 7.01 -44.05
CA GLY A 668 -2.71 6.09 -43.45
C GLY A 668 -4.17 6.57 -43.46
N VAL A 669 -4.47 7.75 -44.02
CA VAL A 669 -5.84 8.30 -44.09
C VAL A 669 -6.48 8.11 -45.45
N PHE A 670 -5.78 8.56 -46.50
CA PHE A 670 -6.34 8.63 -47.85
C PHE A 670 -5.63 7.63 -48.75
N ASP A 671 -6.39 6.86 -49.52
CA ASP A 671 -5.83 6.10 -50.63
C ASP A 671 -5.54 7.03 -51.82
N GLY A 672 -4.57 6.65 -52.65
CA GLY A 672 -4.24 7.39 -53.88
C GLY A 672 -3.58 8.76 -53.69
N VAL A 673 -2.97 9.04 -52.52
CA VAL A 673 -2.21 10.29 -52.31
C VAL A 673 -0.96 10.32 -53.19
N GLU A 674 -0.84 11.37 -53.99
CA GLU A 674 0.38 11.70 -54.73
C GLU A 674 1.21 12.70 -53.94
N PHE A 675 2.41 12.27 -53.54
CA PHE A 675 3.36 13.12 -52.85
C PHE A 675 4.28 13.82 -53.85
N HIS A 676 4.77 15.01 -53.49
CA HIS A 676 5.78 15.73 -54.25
C HIS A 676 7.04 16.00 -53.41
N THR A 677 8.12 16.36 -54.09
CA THR A 677 9.42 16.63 -53.47
C THR A 677 9.73 18.12 -53.51
N ASP A 678 10.08 18.65 -52.34
CA ASP A 678 10.75 19.94 -52.21
C ASP A 678 12.27 19.74 -52.23
N THR A 679 13.01 20.72 -52.75
CA THR A 679 14.48 20.70 -52.79
C THR A 679 15.05 21.84 -52.00
N VAL A 680 15.92 21.51 -51.05
CA VAL A 680 16.62 22.45 -50.18
C VAL A 680 18.11 22.31 -50.43
N ASP A 681 18.73 23.39 -50.84
CA ASP A 681 20.17 23.50 -50.91
C ASP A 681 20.69 24.09 -49.59
N LEU A 682 21.34 23.26 -48.77
CA LEU A 682 22.02 23.72 -47.56
C LEU A 682 23.45 24.09 -47.91
N ARG A 683 23.75 25.39 -47.82
CA ARG A 683 25.09 25.95 -47.95
C ARG A 683 25.83 25.85 -46.63
N ARG A 684 27.16 25.89 -46.70
CA ARG A 684 28.03 25.92 -45.53
C ARG A 684 27.54 26.92 -44.46
N GLY A 685 27.34 26.44 -43.24
CA GLY A 685 26.87 27.24 -42.10
C GLY A 685 25.35 27.27 -41.93
N GLU A 686 24.56 26.92 -42.95
CA GLU A 686 23.11 26.78 -42.85
C GLU A 686 22.72 25.52 -42.05
N VAL A 687 21.60 25.61 -41.34
CA VAL A 687 21.07 24.55 -40.49
C VAL A 687 19.65 24.21 -40.94
N LEU A 688 19.34 22.92 -41.08
CA LEU A 688 17.97 22.41 -41.19
C LEU A 688 17.58 21.79 -39.84
N LEU A 689 16.49 22.27 -39.26
CA LEU A 689 15.86 21.74 -38.06
C LEU A 689 14.57 21.01 -38.45
N CYS A 690 14.44 19.76 -38.04
CA CYS A 690 13.24 18.96 -38.16
C CYS A 690 12.78 18.58 -36.75
N VAL A 691 11.49 18.72 -36.44
CA VAL A 691 10.94 18.46 -35.10
C VAL A 691 9.60 17.75 -35.21
N THR A 692 9.29 16.88 -34.26
CA THR A 692 7.94 16.37 -34.06
C THR A 692 7.04 17.40 -33.36
N ASP A 693 5.76 17.12 -33.34
CA ASP A 693 4.74 17.99 -32.76
C ASP A 693 4.92 18.16 -31.24
N GLY A 694 5.44 17.18 -30.50
CA GLY A 694 5.73 17.37 -29.07
C GLY A 694 6.75 18.48 -28.74
N VAL A 695 7.54 18.94 -29.72
CA VAL A 695 8.31 20.20 -29.60
C VAL A 695 7.40 21.41 -29.80
N THR A 696 6.65 21.47 -30.90
CA THR A 696 5.83 22.64 -31.24
C THR A 696 4.62 22.82 -30.33
N GLU A 697 4.03 21.72 -29.88
CA GLU A 697 2.84 21.65 -29.02
C GLU A 697 3.19 21.63 -27.54
N ARG A 698 4.46 21.84 -27.16
CA ARG A 698 4.86 21.96 -25.76
C ARG A 698 4.06 23.08 -25.08
N ARG A 699 3.30 22.73 -24.02
CA ARG A 699 2.34 23.63 -23.34
C ARG A 699 2.91 24.36 -22.14
N SER A 700 2.46 25.60 -21.96
CA SER A 700 2.62 26.41 -20.75
C SER A 700 1.34 27.21 -20.52
N GLY A 701 0.46 26.70 -19.64
CA GLY A 701 -0.92 27.17 -19.55
C GLY A 701 -1.65 26.99 -20.90
N ASN A 702 -2.17 28.08 -21.46
CA ASN A 702 -2.89 28.07 -22.74
C ASN A 702 -1.99 28.34 -23.97
N ARG A 703 -0.66 28.45 -23.79
CA ARG A 703 0.29 28.75 -24.86
C ARG A 703 1.05 27.51 -25.29
N LEU A 704 1.30 27.39 -26.59
CA LEU A 704 2.21 26.40 -27.18
C LEU A 704 3.55 27.06 -27.51
N LEU A 705 4.63 26.26 -27.54
CA LEU A 705 5.96 26.75 -27.93
C LEU A 705 5.99 27.23 -29.39
N GLY A 706 5.24 26.57 -30.27
CA GLY A 706 5.09 26.96 -31.67
C GLY A 706 4.28 28.25 -31.90
N ASP A 707 3.52 28.72 -30.90
CA ASP A 707 2.65 29.88 -31.07
C ASP A 707 3.44 31.16 -31.40
N GLY A 708 2.97 31.90 -32.41
CA GLY A 708 3.53 33.20 -32.77
C GLY A 708 4.99 33.15 -33.25
N HIS A 709 5.33 32.10 -34.00
CA HIS A 709 6.68 31.83 -34.51
C HIS A 709 7.72 31.63 -33.40
N GLY A 710 7.31 30.99 -32.30
CA GLY A 710 8.17 30.82 -31.12
C GLY A 710 9.40 29.95 -31.40
N LEU A 711 9.23 28.87 -32.17
CA LEU A 711 10.31 27.97 -32.55
C LEU A 711 11.30 28.66 -33.52
N GLU A 712 10.81 29.42 -34.48
CA GLU A 712 11.61 30.18 -35.45
C GLU A 712 12.44 31.25 -34.76
N LYS A 713 11.85 31.98 -33.80
CA LYS A 713 12.60 32.94 -32.97
C LYS A 713 13.69 32.26 -32.15
N LEU A 714 13.41 31.06 -31.64
CA LEU A 714 14.40 30.30 -30.88
C LEU A 714 15.56 29.85 -31.76
N LEU A 715 15.24 29.35 -32.95
CA LEU A 715 16.22 28.92 -33.95
C LEU A 715 17.05 30.10 -34.49
N ALA A 716 16.45 31.27 -34.71
CA ALA A 716 17.17 32.48 -35.12
C ALA A 716 18.28 32.89 -34.13
N GLY A 717 18.11 32.56 -32.84
CA GLY A 717 19.13 32.77 -31.80
C GLY A 717 20.26 31.73 -31.77
N CYS A 718 20.30 30.79 -32.74
CA CYS A 718 21.26 29.70 -32.81
C CYS A 718 22.31 29.88 -33.92
N THR A 719 22.46 31.08 -34.47
CA THR A 719 23.42 31.37 -35.55
C THR A 719 24.85 31.02 -35.16
N GLY A 720 25.58 30.37 -36.08
CA GLY A 720 26.98 29.98 -35.88
C GLY A 720 27.21 28.78 -34.94
N LEU A 721 26.16 28.21 -34.32
CA LEU A 721 26.28 27.03 -33.46
C LEU A 721 26.47 25.74 -34.28
N SER A 722 27.10 24.73 -33.67
CA SER A 722 27.17 23.37 -34.23
C SER A 722 25.80 22.67 -34.15
N ALA A 723 25.58 21.63 -34.96
CA ALA A 723 24.32 20.89 -34.95
C ALA A 723 23.92 20.41 -33.54
N GLY A 724 24.89 19.89 -32.77
CA GLY A 724 24.66 19.46 -31.39
C GLY A 724 24.33 20.60 -30.43
N ALA A 725 24.92 21.78 -30.60
CA ALA A 725 24.62 22.95 -29.77
C ALA A 725 23.24 23.54 -30.08
N VAL A 726 22.79 23.51 -31.34
CA VAL A 726 21.42 23.85 -31.72
C VAL A 726 20.44 22.88 -31.08
N ALA A 727 20.66 21.57 -31.22
CA ALA A 727 19.82 20.53 -30.65
C ALA A 727 19.66 20.69 -29.13
N ALA A 728 20.76 20.85 -28.40
CA ALA A 728 20.76 21.04 -26.95
C ALA A 728 20.02 22.33 -26.51
N ARG A 729 20.11 23.39 -27.31
CA ARG A 729 19.43 24.66 -27.02
C ARG A 729 17.92 24.56 -27.21
N ILE A 730 17.47 23.88 -28.27
CA ILE A 730 16.05 23.62 -28.54
C ILE A 730 15.49 22.70 -27.44
N GLN A 731 16.16 21.59 -27.15
CA GLN A 731 15.80 20.64 -26.09
C GLN A 731 15.63 21.33 -24.73
N ARG A 732 16.60 22.17 -24.32
CA ARG A 732 16.51 22.92 -23.07
C ARG A 732 15.30 23.86 -23.06
N ALA A 733 15.05 24.57 -24.16
CA ALA A 733 13.92 25.47 -24.25
C ALA A 733 12.56 24.75 -24.15
N VAL A 734 12.43 23.56 -24.73
CA VAL A 734 11.22 22.73 -24.62
C VAL A 734 11.00 22.29 -23.17
N ARG A 735 12.06 21.84 -22.49
CA ARG A 735 12.00 21.45 -21.07
C ARG A 735 11.59 22.63 -20.18
N ASP A 736 12.21 23.79 -20.39
CA ASP A 736 12.01 24.98 -19.55
C ASP A 736 10.71 25.75 -19.86
N PHE A 737 9.97 25.40 -20.91
CA PHE A 737 8.78 26.14 -21.35
C PHE A 737 7.60 26.03 -20.37
N GLY A 738 7.43 24.87 -19.71
CA GLY A 738 6.28 24.56 -18.84
C GLY A 738 6.71 23.91 -17.52
N PRO A 739 5.95 24.11 -16.43
CA PRO A 739 6.29 23.57 -15.10
C PRO A 739 5.98 22.06 -14.96
N GLU A 740 5.08 21.53 -15.79
CA GLU A 740 4.70 20.12 -15.79
C GLU A 740 5.54 19.31 -16.80
N PRO A 741 5.78 18.00 -16.56
CA PRO A 741 6.43 17.11 -17.52
C PRO A 741 5.74 17.12 -18.90
N SER A 742 6.47 16.75 -19.96
CA SER A 742 5.85 16.59 -21.27
C SER A 742 4.93 15.37 -21.25
N ASN A 743 3.71 15.52 -21.79
CA ASN A 743 2.79 14.41 -22.03
C ASN A 743 3.01 13.78 -23.40
N ASP A 744 3.92 14.33 -24.20
CA ASP A 744 4.19 13.91 -25.56
C ASP A 744 5.69 13.74 -25.81
N ASP A 745 6.02 12.89 -26.78
CA ASP A 745 7.40 12.58 -27.13
C ASP A 745 8.08 13.79 -27.76
N ILE A 746 9.39 13.90 -27.60
CA ILE A 746 10.19 14.95 -28.20
C ILE A 746 11.22 14.30 -29.12
N ALA A 747 11.08 14.48 -30.43
CA ALA A 747 12.09 14.13 -31.40
C ALA A 747 12.50 15.35 -32.23
N LEU A 748 13.81 15.49 -32.46
CA LEU A 748 14.33 16.48 -33.41
C LEU A 748 15.61 15.98 -34.09
N ILE A 749 15.75 16.34 -35.36
CA ILE A 749 16.96 16.14 -36.16
C ILE A 749 17.49 17.52 -36.56
N VAL A 750 18.79 17.73 -36.37
CA VAL A 750 19.51 18.93 -36.82
C VAL A 750 20.56 18.52 -37.83
N LEU A 751 20.49 19.09 -39.03
CA LEU A 751 21.47 18.91 -40.10
C LEU A 751 22.16 20.25 -40.37
N ARG A 752 23.49 20.32 -40.26
CA ARG A 752 24.26 21.55 -40.54
C ARG A 752 25.35 21.28 -41.57
N ALA A 753 25.40 22.07 -42.64
CA ALA A 753 26.44 21.93 -43.66
C ALA A 753 27.78 22.51 -43.15
N SER A 754 28.85 21.70 -43.17
CA SER A 754 30.15 21.99 -42.52
C SER A 754 31.19 22.67 -43.42
#